data_AF-A0AAV2WMC7-F1
#
_entry.id   AF-A0AAV2WMC7-F1
#
_cell.length_a   1.000
_cell.length_b   1.000
_cell.length_c   1.000
_cell.angle_alpha   90.00
_cell.angle_beta   90.00
_cell.angle_gamma   90.00
#
_symmetry.space_group_name_H-M   'P 1'
#
loop_
_entity.id
_entity.type
_entity.pdbx_description
1 polymer ?
#
loop_
_entity_poly.entity_id
_entity_poly.type
_entity_poly.pdbx_seq_one_letter_code
_entity_poly.pdbx_strand_id
1 'polypeptide(L)'
;MVGDLRGGTLVGRRVEQQQLTQLVDRARAGNSAVLVIRGQPGIGKTALLQDVVKRAADLRVIALSGAESELELTYAGIQQLCAALLGHIDRLPDPQKNALRVALGLRDGPTPDRLHVGLAVLSLLSESSTERPMICIVDDAQWIDRASRHALVFAARRLSAEPVMMVFALRGGHAYPELAALPHMHLDGLADGDARALLTTVLPTRLDDAVRENILAESGGNPLALCELSHALPPARLAGGYGLASARSVALRIEQTYGQRLAELPPHTRTLLLIAAAEPTGEPTWLWAAATRLGIGADAAVAAERSGLVTVDTRLRFRHPLVRSAVYSGADPPARRQAHDALAQVIPGSIAPEHRVWHRAHATNAPDESVARDLERSAEQASRRGGAAAAAAFLSYAAALTPDPLRRGERALSAAASALDAGDPAAATDMLTVVAGSDSEFLTARADLVRARIAFAVQRGRDAPPLLLAAAEKLRSIDAALARDAYLEALVAAMIVGRLHSGTQSSAAAIAHAARQLPPPSNEATATDLLLEGLVVRLIDGHASAAPLLRNAIARYLAEDAAGTADPRLHDITLRVLLDLFDQDTYNHLNFRQLELLRAAGELTVLPAALTTYAGSCVTSGDFATAQDLLEQSDAISTATGAPPHHSIRTYLAACRGQEQQARELARATIAEAGERGEGSEITVVHFALAVLHNGLAQYDEAFAACTTALEYHDVGMYGHVLSETVEAAARSGEMNAARAAAAQLTALAEASDTATARGYAARARALLGSGSEAEREFRLAITELERSPLNVLTARTHLLFGEWLRRENRRTESRGELRVAYEMFVHMGADGFTERSRRELAAAGEPLRKRRRDASETTLTTQESYIARLAGDGYTNAEIAGHLFISPRTVEWHLSKIFLKLGVSSRRELRQRPG
;
A
#
# COMPACT_ATOMS: atom_id res chain seq x y z
N MET A 1 -21.65 -26.93 -19.46
CA MET A 1 -22.20 -27.18 -20.80
C MET A 1 -22.16 -25.88 -21.57
N VAL A 2 -21.51 -25.88 -22.73
CA VAL A 2 -21.17 -24.70 -23.54
C VAL A 2 -22.24 -24.55 -24.63
N GLY A 3 -23.02 -23.46 -24.56
CA GLY A 3 -24.01 -23.10 -25.57
C GLY A 3 -23.34 -22.47 -26.80
N ASP A 4 -23.82 -22.90 -27.96
CA ASP A 4 -23.23 -22.72 -29.29
C ASP A 4 -23.33 -21.27 -29.82
N LEU A 5 -22.26 -20.49 -29.64
CA LEU A 5 -22.10 -19.14 -30.16
C LEU A 5 -21.43 -19.19 -31.56
N ARG A 6 -22.23 -19.28 -32.63
CA ARG A 6 -21.78 -19.07 -34.03
C ARG A 6 -20.93 -17.78 -34.07
N GLY A 7 -19.64 -17.74 -34.39
CA GLY A 7 -18.87 -18.60 -35.29
C GLY A 7 -18.31 -17.76 -36.45
N GLY A 8 -17.84 -16.53 -36.20
CA GLY A 8 -17.14 -15.73 -37.20
C GLY A 8 -15.63 -15.93 -37.08
N THR A 9 -14.96 -16.26 -38.18
CA THR A 9 -13.50 -16.34 -38.28
C THR A 9 -12.91 -14.96 -38.03
N LEU A 10 -11.97 -14.82 -37.09
CA LEU A 10 -11.28 -13.56 -36.84
C LEU A 10 -10.48 -13.16 -38.10
N VAL A 11 -10.73 -11.97 -38.66
CA VAL A 11 -10.03 -11.46 -39.84
C VAL A 11 -8.83 -10.62 -39.39
N GLY A 12 -7.65 -10.91 -39.93
CA GLY A 12 -6.39 -10.26 -39.53
C GLY A 12 -5.89 -10.70 -38.16
N ARG A 13 -5.08 -9.84 -37.51
CA ARG A 13 -4.57 -10.03 -36.13
C ARG A 13 -3.69 -11.25 -35.88
N ARG A 14 -3.01 -11.76 -36.91
CA ARG A 14 -2.18 -12.97 -36.80
C ARG A 14 -1.06 -12.84 -35.78
N VAL A 15 -0.45 -11.65 -35.67
CA VAL A 15 0.64 -11.38 -34.72
C VAL A 15 0.12 -11.43 -33.30
N GLU A 16 -0.99 -10.76 -33.02
CA GLU A 16 -1.61 -10.71 -31.70
C GLU A 16 -2.18 -12.07 -31.28
N GLN A 17 -2.78 -12.81 -32.23
CA GLN A 17 -3.21 -14.20 -32.03
C GLN A 17 -2.03 -15.12 -31.68
N GLN A 18 -0.89 -14.97 -32.37
CA GLN A 18 0.30 -15.78 -32.11
C GLN A 18 0.88 -15.47 -30.71
N GLN A 19 0.97 -14.20 -30.34
CA GLN A 19 1.41 -13.78 -29.00
C GLN A 19 0.50 -14.35 -27.90
N LEU A 20 -0.82 -14.24 -28.04
CA LEU A 20 -1.76 -14.80 -27.08
C LEU A 20 -1.70 -16.33 -27.01
N THR A 21 -1.50 -17.00 -28.16
CA THR A 21 -1.32 -18.45 -28.20
C THR A 21 -0.06 -18.87 -27.43
N GLN A 22 1.05 -18.15 -27.57
CA GLN A 22 2.27 -18.40 -26.79
C GLN A 22 2.04 -18.24 -25.28
N LEU A 23 1.21 -17.28 -24.85
CA LEU A 23 0.86 -17.12 -23.44
C LEU A 23 -0.03 -18.26 -22.92
N VAL A 24 -0.97 -18.75 -23.74
CA VAL A 24 -1.76 -19.95 -23.40
C VAL A 24 -0.86 -21.18 -23.27
N ASP A 25 0.09 -21.37 -24.19
CA ASP A 25 1.02 -22.50 -24.16
C ASP A 25 1.95 -22.44 -22.95
N ARG A 26 2.33 -21.24 -22.50
CA ARG A 26 3.05 -21.07 -21.22
C ARG A 26 2.24 -21.53 -20.02
N ALA A 27 0.95 -21.18 -19.96
CA ALA A 27 0.05 -21.64 -18.91
C ALA A 27 -0.14 -23.16 -18.94
N ARG A 28 -0.28 -23.76 -20.14
CA ARG A 28 -0.28 -25.23 -20.32
C ARG A 28 1.00 -25.88 -19.81
N ALA A 29 2.15 -25.23 -20.05
CA ALA A 29 3.46 -25.69 -19.60
C ALA A 29 3.74 -25.45 -18.10
N GLY A 30 2.75 -24.97 -17.33
CA GLY A 30 2.90 -24.80 -15.88
C GLY A 30 3.36 -23.41 -15.42
N ASN A 31 3.50 -22.44 -16.33
CA ASN A 31 4.04 -21.11 -16.02
C ASN A 31 2.95 -20.03 -16.05
N SER A 32 3.16 -18.95 -15.31
CA SER A 32 2.23 -17.83 -15.35
C SER A 32 2.41 -16.96 -16.61
N ALA A 33 1.34 -16.29 -16.99
CA ALA A 33 1.34 -15.25 -18.02
C ALA A 33 0.37 -14.12 -17.63
N VAL A 34 0.82 -12.88 -17.75
CA VAL A 34 -0.02 -11.69 -17.52
C VAL A 34 0.10 -10.77 -18.72
N LEU A 35 -1.05 -10.27 -19.20
CA LEU A 35 -1.08 -9.33 -20.30
C LEU A 35 -2.18 -8.27 -20.12
N VAL A 36 -1.86 -7.03 -20.46
CA VAL A 36 -2.81 -5.93 -20.58
C VAL A 36 -3.01 -5.57 -22.05
N ILE A 37 -4.20 -5.82 -22.59
CA ILE A 37 -4.57 -5.43 -23.95
C ILE A 37 -5.20 -4.04 -23.92
N ARG A 38 -4.56 -3.08 -24.61
CA ARG A 38 -5.02 -1.70 -24.74
C ARG A 38 -5.44 -1.43 -26.17
N GLY A 39 -6.52 -0.69 -26.36
CA GLY A 39 -6.86 -0.19 -27.69
C GLY A 39 -8.16 0.57 -27.70
N GLN A 40 -8.43 1.26 -28.80
CA GLN A 40 -9.62 2.08 -28.95
C GLN A 40 -10.92 1.26 -28.78
N PRO A 41 -12.04 1.90 -28.40
CA PRO A 41 -13.34 1.24 -28.40
C PRO A 41 -13.65 0.61 -29.77
N GLY A 42 -14.18 -0.62 -29.80
CA GLY A 42 -14.51 -1.32 -31.04
C GLY A 42 -13.34 -1.93 -31.84
N ILE A 43 -12.10 -1.78 -31.37
CA ILE A 43 -10.89 -2.21 -32.10
C ILE A 43 -10.73 -3.74 -32.24
N GLY A 44 -11.57 -4.53 -31.55
CA GLY A 44 -11.56 -6.00 -31.60
C GLY A 44 -11.00 -6.71 -30.35
N LYS A 45 -10.78 -6.01 -29.22
CA LYS A 45 -10.27 -6.61 -27.97
C LYS A 45 -11.08 -7.83 -27.50
N THR A 46 -12.39 -7.67 -27.31
CA THR A 46 -13.29 -8.76 -26.86
C THR A 46 -13.35 -9.91 -27.87
N ALA A 47 -13.33 -9.61 -29.18
CA ALA A 47 -13.31 -10.66 -30.22
C ALA A 47 -12.01 -11.48 -30.18
N LEU A 48 -10.88 -10.82 -29.94
CA LEU A 48 -9.58 -11.48 -29.76
C LEU A 48 -9.56 -12.34 -28.49
N LEU A 49 -10.10 -11.85 -27.37
CA LEU A 49 -10.26 -12.64 -26.14
C LEU A 49 -11.14 -13.87 -26.35
N GLN A 50 -12.24 -13.75 -27.10
CA GLN A 50 -13.12 -14.87 -27.43
C GLN A 50 -12.42 -15.92 -28.32
N ASP A 51 -11.59 -15.51 -29.29
CA ASP A 51 -10.78 -16.43 -30.11
C ASP A 51 -9.79 -17.22 -29.23
N VAL A 52 -9.16 -16.56 -28.24
CA VAL A 52 -8.29 -17.24 -27.26
C VAL A 52 -9.08 -18.27 -26.45
N VAL A 53 -10.25 -17.91 -25.91
CA VAL A 53 -11.11 -18.83 -25.15
C VAL A 53 -11.51 -20.05 -25.97
N LYS A 54 -11.84 -19.86 -27.26
CA LYS A 54 -12.19 -20.97 -28.16
C LYS A 54 -11.01 -21.92 -28.41
N ARG A 55 -9.79 -21.39 -28.54
CA ARG A 55 -8.55 -22.18 -28.76
C ARG A 55 -8.01 -22.84 -27.49
N ALA A 56 -8.53 -22.47 -26.32
CA ALA A 56 -8.12 -22.96 -25.02
C ALA A 56 -9.25 -23.72 -24.30
N ALA A 57 -10.07 -24.48 -25.05
CA ALA A 57 -11.18 -25.27 -24.50
C ALA A 57 -10.73 -26.36 -23.49
N ASP A 58 -9.45 -26.74 -23.55
CA ASP A 58 -8.76 -27.63 -22.63
C ASP A 58 -8.37 -26.96 -21.30
N LEU A 59 -8.48 -25.64 -21.15
CA LEU A 59 -8.24 -24.91 -19.89
C LEU A 59 -9.54 -24.53 -19.17
N ARG A 60 -9.44 -24.21 -17.88
CA ARG A 60 -10.54 -23.61 -17.11
C ARG A 60 -10.60 -22.10 -17.42
N VAL A 61 -11.72 -21.61 -17.94
CA VAL A 61 -11.88 -20.19 -18.27
C VAL A 61 -12.78 -19.50 -17.24
N ILE A 62 -12.28 -18.43 -16.65
CA ILE A 62 -13.04 -17.51 -15.80
C ILE A 62 -13.06 -16.16 -16.51
N ALA A 63 -14.25 -15.62 -16.74
CA ALA A 63 -14.43 -14.33 -17.39
C ALA A 63 -15.16 -13.37 -16.44
N LEU A 64 -14.56 -12.21 -16.25
CA LEU A 64 -15.06 -11.07 -15.50
C LEU A 64 -15.34 -9.95 -16.48
N SER A 65 -16.41 -9.19 -16.27
CA SER A 65 -16.72 -8.02 -17.08
C SER A 65 -16.97 -6.83 -16.17
N GLY A 66 -16.23 -5.75 -16.41
CA GLY A 66 -16.42 -4.48 -15.72
C GLY A 66 -17.74 -3.81 -16.10
N ALA A 67 -18.28 -3.06 -15.15
CA ALA A 67 -19.56 -2.40 -15.26
C ALA A 67 -19.54 -1.01 -14.65
N GLU A 68 -19.90 0.02 -15.43
CA GLU A 68 -19.85 1.41 -14.93
C GLU A 68 -20.71 1.60 -13.67
N SER A 69 -21.87 0.97 -13.59
CA SER A 69 -22.75 1.01 -12.40
C SER A 69 -22.24 0.22 -11.19
N GLU A 70 -21.20 -0.60 -11.32
CA GLU A 70 -20.59 -1.39 -10.23
C GLU A 70 -19.27 -0.79 -9.73
N LEU A 71 -18.79 0.32 -10.31
CA LEU A 71 -17.53 0.96 -9.90
C LEU A 71 -17.49 1.27 -8.39
N GLU A 72 -18.65 1.57 -7.83
CA GLU A 72 -18.84 1.94 -6.42
C GLU A 72 -19.26 0.77 -5.52
N LEU A 73 -19.38 -0.45 -6.06
CA LEU A 73 -19.68 -1.65 -5.30
C LEU A 73 -18.39 -2.39 -4.96
N THR A 74 -17.97 -2.30 -3.70
CA THR A 74 -16.70 -2.90 -3.25
C THR A 74 -16.68 -4.41 -3.47
N TYR A 75 -15.60 -4.89 -4.09
CA TYR A 75 -15.34 -6.30 -4.36
C TYR A 75 -16.35 -6.99 -5.31
N ALA A 76 -17.13 -6.23 -6.09
CA ALA A 76 -18.04 -6.79 -7.10
C ALA A 76 -17.31 -7.66 -8.13
N GLY A 77 -16.14 -7.21 -8.61
CA GLY A 77 -15.27 -8.01 -9.48
C GLY A 77 -14.76 -9.30 -8.81
N ILE A 78 -14.33 -9.23 -7.54
CA ILE A 78 -13.90 -10.41 -6.78
C ILE A 78 -15.06 -11.36 -6.50
N GLN A 79 -16.28 -10.87 -6.31
CA GLN A 79 -17.47 -11.70 -6.17
C GLN A 79 -17.74 -12.50 -7.45
N GLN A 80 -17.62 -11.87 -8.63
CA GLN A 80 -17.71 -12.56 -9.93
C GLN A 80 -16.63 -13.66 -10.06
N LEU A 81 -15.39 -13.39 -9.62
CA LEU A 81 -14.29 -14.37 -9.60
C LEU A 81 -14.61 -15.55 -8.67
N CYS A 82 -15.00 -15.23 -7.44
CA CYS A 82 -15.23 -16.21 -6.38
C CYS A 82 -16.44 -17.08 -6.68
N ALA A 83 -17.48 -16.57 -7.34
CA ALA A 83 -18.65 -17.35 -7.75
C ALA A 83 -18.26 -18.60 -8.58
N ALA A 84 -17.20 -18.50 -9.40
CA ALA A 84 -16.69 -19.63 -10.18
C ALA A 84 -15.78 -20.58 -9.37
N LEU A 85 -15.31 -20.15 -8.19
CA LEU A 85 -14.28 -20.83 -7.39
C LEU A 85 -14.70 -21.10 -5.93
N LEU A 86 -16.00 -20.99 -5.60
CA LEU A 86 -16.55 -21.09 -4.24
C LEU A 86 -16.03 -22.33 -3.48
N GLY A 87 -15.94 -23.49 -4.15
CA GLY A 87 -15.48 -24.75 -3.55
C GLY A 87 -14.01 -24.78 -3.12
N HIS A 88 -13.20 -23.79 -3.54
CA HIS A 88 -11.77 -23.68 -3.19
C HIS A 88 -11.51 -22.71 -2.03
N ILE A 89 -12.47 -21.85 -1.67
CA ILE A 89 -12.30 -20.86 -0.60
C ILE A 89 -12.00 -21.54 0.74
N ASP A 90 -12.61 -22.71 1.00
CA ASP A 90 -12.40 -23.45 2.24
C ASP A 90 -11.00 -24.06 2.40
N ARG A 91 -10.24 -24.18 1.31
CA ARG A 91 -8.85 -24.70 1.29
C ARG A 91 -7.80 -23.62 1.55
N LEU A 92 -8.20 -22.35 1.60
CA LEU A 92 -7.30 -21.24 1.89
C LEU A 92 -6.89 -21.25 3.38
N PRO A 93 -5.67 -20.80 3.72
CA PRO A 93 -5.28 -20.52 5.10
C PRO A 93 -6.27 -19.59 5.81
N ASP A 94 -6.50 -19.81 7.11
CA ASP A 94 -7.54 -19.11 7.88
C ASP A 94 -7.51 -17.56 7.77
N PRO A 95 -6.35 -16.87 7.82
CA PRO A 95 -6.32 -15.41 7.65
C PRO A 95 -6.86 -14.95 6.29
N GLN A 96 -6.43 -15.63 5.21
CA GLN A 96 -6.83 -15.32 3.83
C GLN A 96 -8.30 -15.66 3.58
N LYS A 97 -8.73 -16.81 4.11
CA LYS A 97 -10.12 -17.28 4.07
C LYS A 97 -11.05 -16.31 4.79
N ASN A 98 -10.68 -15.83 5.97
CA ASN A 98 -11.47 -14.88 6.74
C ASN A 98 -11.51 -13.52 6.04
N ALA A 99 -10.37 -13.01 5.57
CA ALA A 99 -10.32 -11.74 4.84
C ALA A 99 -11.23 -11.77 3.59
N LEU A 100 -11.17 -12.85 2.81
CA LEU A 100 -12.02 -13.01 1.61
C LEU A 100 -13.50 -13.13 1.98
N ARG A 101 -13.85 -13.83 3.07
CA ARG A 101 -15.25 -13.94 3.54
C ARG A 101 -15.82 -12.63 4.04
N VAL A 102 -15.03 -11.83 4.78
CA VAL A 102 -15.46 -10.49 5.22
C VAL A 102 -15.59 -9.56 4.00
N ALA A 103 -14.62 -9.57 3.09
CA ALA A 103 -14.67 -8.81 1.84
C ALA A 103 -15.92 -9.12 1.00
N LEU A 104 -16.32 -10.39 0.91
CA LEU A 104 -17.52 -10.84 0.19
C LEU A 104 -18.84 -10.66 0.98
N GLY A 105 -18.80 -10.16 2.23
CA GLY A 105 -19.97 -10.04 3.09
C GLY A 105 -20.56 -11.37 3.56
N LEU A 106 -19.79 -12.46 3.52
CA LEU A 106 -20.21 -13.79 3.97
C LEU A 106 -20.03 -14.01 5.48
N ARG A 107 -19.31 -13.11 6.17
CA ARG A 107 -19.01 -13.18 7.60
C ARG A 107 -18.75 -11.78 8.16
N ASP A 108 -19.17 -11.52 9.40
CA ASP A 108 -18.74 -10.34 10.16
C ASP A 108 -17.34 -10.52 10.75
N GLY A 109 -16.55 -9.45 10.78
CA GLY A 109 -15.19 -9.45 11.31
C GLY A 109 -14.54 -8.07 11.28
N PRO A 110 -13.27 -7.96 11.71
CA PRO A 110 -12.50 -6.73 11.53
C PRO A 110 -12.35 -6.42 10.03
N THR A 111 -12.24 -5.14 9.71
CA THR A 111 -12.02 -4.65 8.34
C THR A 111 -10.83 -5.38 7.70
N PRO A 112 -11.01 -6.07 6.56
CA PRO A 112 -9.94 -6.80 5.92
C PRO A 112 -8.99 -5.84 5.20
N ASP A 113 -7.69 -6.00 5.41
CA ASP A 113 -6.68 -5.29 4.61
C ASP A 113 -6.80 -5.69 3.12
N ARG A 114 -6.72 -4.69 2.24
CA ARG A 114 -6.81 -4.81 0.78
C ARG A 114 -5.84 -5.84 0.19
N LEU A 115 -4.65 -5.91 0.73
CA LEU A 115 -3.57 -6.77 0.29
C LEU A 115 -3.74 -8.20 0.82
N HIS A 116 -4.37 -8.38 1.98
CA HIS A 116 -4.85 -9.71 2.38
C HIS A 116 -5.92 -10.25 1.44
N VAL A 117 -6.84 -9.41 0.96
CA VAL A 117 -7.79 -9.81 -0.07
C VAL A 117 -7.06 -10.14 -1.38
N GLY A 118 -6.07 -9.33 -1.78
CA GLY A 118 -5.19 -9.62 -2.92
C GLY A 118 -4.44 -10.96 -2.80
N LEU A 119 -3.90 -11.27 -1.62
CA LEU A 119 -3.22 -12.54 -1.33
C LEU A 119 -4.20 -13.70 -1.35
N ALA A 120 -5.40 -13.54 -0.77
CA ALA A 120 -6.45 -14.55 -0.84
C ALA A 120 -6.86 -14.86 -2.28
N VAL A 121 -6.95 -13.83 -3.14
CA VAL A 121 -7.19 -13.99 -4.59
C VAL A 121 -6.04 -14.73 -5.27
N LEU A 122 -4.79 -14.38 -5.00
CA LEU A 122 -3.61 -15.08 -5.52
C LEU A 122 -3.61 -16.56 -5.11
N SER A 123 -3.82 -16.85 -3.83
CA SER A 123 -3.88 -18.22 -3.29
C SER A 123 -5.05 -19.00 -3.90
N LEU A 124 -6.21 -18.37 -4.09
CA LEU A 124 -7.39 -18.99 -4.70
C LEU A 124 -7.14 -19.35 -6.18
N LEU A 125 -6.51 -18.45 -6.93
CA LEU A 125 -6.09 -18.71 -8.31
C LEU A 125 -5.05 -19.83 -8.36
N SER A 126 -4.04 -19.79 -7.49
CA SER A 126 -3.01 -20.83 -7.39
C SER A 126 -3.61 -22.20 -7.08
N GLU A 127 -4.42 -22.30 -6.02
CA GLU A 127 -5.07 -23.54 -5.58
C GLU A 127 -5.98 -24.10 -6.67
N SER A 128 -6.83 -23.27 -7.28
CA SER A 128 -7.73 -23.71 -8.34
C SER A 128 -7.03 -24.14 -9.63
N SER A 129 -5.84 -23.58 -9.90
CA SER A 129 -5.01 -23.93 -11.06
C SER A 129 -4.29 -25.28 -10.93
N THR A 130 -4.21 -25.86 -9.73
CA THR A 130 -3.57 -27.17 -9.50
C THR A 130 -4.32 -28.31 -10.17
N GLU A 131 -5.65 -28.26 -10.19
CA GLU A 131 -6.50 -29.28 -10.80
C GLU A 131 -6.48 -29.17 -12.33
N ARG A 132 -6.43 -27.94 -12.84
CA ARG A 132 -6.45 -27.65 -14.27
C ARG A 132 -5.89 -26.25 -14.54
N PRO A 133 -4.96 -26.07 -15.51
CA PRO A 133 -4.50 -24.75 -15.94
C PRO A 133 -5.68 -23.84 -16.30
N MET A 134 -5.53 -22.55 -16.02
CA MET A 134 -6.64 -21.60 -16.10
C MET A 134 -6.33 -20.32 -16.86
N ILE A 135 -7.38 -19.73 -17.43
CA ILE A 135 -7.38 -18.40 -18.03
C ILE A 135 -8.37 -17.53 -17.27
N CYS A 136 -7.89 -16.42 -16.73
CA CYS A 136 -8.67 -15.38 -16.07
C CYS A 136 -8.73 -14.15 -17.00
N ILE A 137 -9.92 -13.86 -17.53
CA ILE A 137 -10.15 -12.74 -18.45
C ILE A 137 -10.90 -11.65 -17.69
N VAL A 138 -10.34 -10.44 -17.69
CA VAL A 138 -10.94 -9.24 -17.13
C VAL A 138 -11.24 -8.30 -18.29
N ASP A 139 -12.45 -8.38 -18.84
CA ASP A 139 -12.88 -7.52 -19.94
C ASP A 139 -13.41 -6.18 -19.42
N ASP A 140 -13.09 -5.11 -20.15
CA ASP A 140 -13.35 -3.72 -19.75
C ASP A 140 -12.94 -3.39 -18.30
N ALA A 141 -11.68 -3.67 -17.98
CA ALA A 141 -11.09 -3.49 -16.66
C ALA A 141 -11.18 -2.05 -16.13
N GLN A 142 -11.42 -1.04 -16.99
CA GLN A 142 -11.69 0.33 -16.57
C GLN A 142 -12.96 0.49 -15.71
N TRP A 143 -13.86 -0.49 -15.76
CA TRP A 143 -15.13 -0.46 -15.04
C TRP A 143 -15.21 -1.52 -13.94
N ILE A 144 -14.10 -2.13 -13.57
CA ILE A 144 -14.01 -2.96 -12.37
C ILE A 144 -13.79 -2.04 -11.16
N ASP A 145 -14.50 -2.32 -10.06
CA ASP A 145 -14.36 -1.57 -8.82
C ASP A 145 -12.89 -1.51 -8.35
N ARG A 146 -12.52 -0.40 -7.71
CA ARG A 146 -11.12 -0.12 -7.36
C ARG A 146 -10.51 -1.22 -6.48
N ALA A 147 -11.27 -1.74 -5.52
CA ALA A 147 -10.79 -2.75 -4.58
C ALA A 147 -10.51 -4.08 -5.31
N SER A 148 -11.40 -4.53 -6.19
CA SER A 148 -11.18 -5.71 -7.03
C SER A 148 -10.03 -5.53 -8.00
N ARG A 149 -9.91 -4.37 -8.65
CA ARG A 149 -8.81 -4.08 -9.58
C ARG A 149 -7.46 -4.14 -8.85
N HIS A 150 -7.35 -3.56 -7.67
CA HIS A 150 -6.15 -3.66 -6.84
C HIS A 150 -5.82 -5.11 -6.49
N ALA A 151 -6.80 -5.90 -6.03
CA ALA A 151 -6.60 -7.30 -5.68
C ALA A 151 -6.17 -8.17 -6.88
N LEU A 152 -6.77 -7.95 -8.06
CA LEU A 152 -6.43 -8.65 -9.30
C LEU A 152 -5.04 -8.26 -9.80
N VAL A 153 -4.69 -6.98 -9.79
CA VAL A 153 -3.34 -6.52 -10.18
C VAL A 153 -2.28 -7.02 -9.20
N PHE A 154 -2.59 -7.03 -7.91
CA PHE A 154 -1.72 -7.60 -6.88
C PHE A 154 -1.41 -9.07 -7.19
N ALA A 155 -2.45 -9.88 -7.46
CA ALA A 155 -2.26 -11.27 -7.85
C ALA A 155 -1.46 -11.37 -9.17
N ALA A 156 -1.80 -10.57 -10.19
CA ALA A 156 -1.14 -10.57 -11.48
C ALA A 156 0.38 -10.35 -11.38
N ARG A 157 0.83 -9.38 -10.57
CA ARG A 157 2.26 -9.10 -10.37
C ARG A 157 3.05 -10.24 -9.72
N ARG A 158 2.34 -11.19 -9.08
CA ARG A 158 2.91 -12.22 -8.21
C ARG A 158 2.74 -13.63 -8.74
N LEU A 159 1.89 -13.81 -9.75
CA LEU A 159 1.83 -15.06 -10.50
C LEU A 159 3.19 -15.28 -11.17
N SER A 160 3.89 -16.35 -10.76
CA SER A 160 5.21 -16.74 -11.26
C SER A 160 5.22 -18.20 -11.70
N ALA A 161 4.96 -19.11 -10.76
CA ALA A 161 5.09 -20.57 -10.97
C ALA A 161 3.73 -21.30 -11.14
N GLU A 162 2.63 -20.55 -11.22
CA GLU A 162 1.27 -21.07 -11.30
C GLU A 162 0.81 -21.16 -12.78
N PRO A 163 0.09 -22.23 -13.19
CA PRO A 163 -0.46 -22.37 -14.53
C PRO A 163 -1.68 -21.46 -14.78
N VAL A 164 -1.48 -20.15 -14.64
CA VAL A 164 -2.50 -19.12 -14.74
C VAL A 164 -2.12 -18.10 -15.81
N MET A 165 -3.00 -17.91 -16.79
CA MET A 165 -2.96 -16.78 -17.70
C MET A 165 -3.98 -15.73 -17.26
N MET A 166 -3.56 -14.51 -16.97
CA MET A 166 -4.45 -13.40 -16.62
C MET A 166 -4.38 -12.30 -17.68
N VAL A 167 -5.53 -11.92 -18.24
CA VAL A 167 -5.61 -10.89 -19.29
C VAL A 167 -6.56 -9.79 -18.89
N PHE A 168 -6.09 -8.54 -18.91
CA PHE A 168 -6.91 -7.34 -18.71
C PHE A 168 -7.13 -6.65 -20.05
N ALA A 169 -8.37 -6.38 -20.44
CA ALA A 169 -8.67 -5.53 -21.59
C ALA A 169 -9.12 -4.14 -21.12
N LEU A 170 -8.49 -3.09 -21.65
CA LEU A 170 -8.81 -1.69 -21.37
C LEU A 170 -8.95 -0.84 -22.64
N ARG A 171 -9.76 0.21 -22.53
CA ARG A 171 -9.87 1.26 -23.54
C ARG A 171 -8.63 2.15 -23.58
N GLY A 172 -8.30 2.68 -24.76
CA GLY A 172 -7.27 3.70 -24.91
C GLY A 172 -7.69 5.03 -24.26
N GLY A 173 -6.76 5.73 -23.62
CA GLY A 173 -6.97 7.05 -23.01
C GLY A 173 -7.08 7.08 -21.48
N HIS A 174 -7.30 5.93 -20.82
CA HIS A 174 -7.27 5.85 -19.35
C HIS A 174 -5.91 5.34 -18.85
N ALA A 175 -5.23 6.14 -18.03
CA ALA A 175 -4.00 5.74 -17.36
C ALA A 175 -4.35 5.23 -15.95
N TYR A 176 -4.37 3.91 -15.78
CA TYR A 176 -4.38 3.29 -14.46
C TYR A 176 -2.93 2.93 -14.11
N PRO A 177 -2.29 3.65 -13.16
CA PRO A 177 -0.87 3.46 -12.85
C PRO A 177 -0.56 2.02 -12.47
N GLU A 178 -1.45 1.34 -11.74
CA GLU A 178 -1.21 -0.03 -11.29
C GLU A 178 -1.19 -1.05 -12.45
N LEU A 179 -1.97 -0.81 -13.51
CA LEU A 179 -2.01 -1.63 -14.73
C LEU A 179 -0.92 -1.23 -15.75
N ALA A 180 -0.29 -0.06 -15.60
CA ALA A 180 0.77 0.40 -16.50
C ALA A 180 2.10 -0.35 -16.29
N ALA A 181 2.34 -0.86 -15.08
CA ALA A 181 3.54 -1.64 -14.76
C ALA A 181 3.50 -3.10 -15.27
N LEU A 182 2.37 -3.57 -15.80
CA LEU A 182 2.22 -4.93 -16.31
C LEU A 182 2.58 -5.00 -17.81
N PRO A 183 2.98 -6.19 -18.34
CA PRO A 183 3.21 -6.38 -19.76
C PRO A 183 1.97 -5.99 -20.57
N HIS A 184 2.14 -5.19 -21.62
CA HIS A 184 1.01 -4.67 -22.40
C HIS A 184 1.14 -4.93 -23.90
N MET A 185 0.00 -5.07 -24.56
CA MET A 185 -0.17 -5.18 -26.00
C MET A 185 -1.10 -4.05 -26.46
N HIS A 186 -0.63 -3.23 -27.40
CA HIS A 186 -1.48 -2.22 -28.03
C HIS A 186 -2.15 -2.81 -29.28
N LEU A 187 -3.46 -2.60 -29.41
CA LEU A 187 -4.21 -2.95 -30.62
C LEU A 187 -4.48 -1.68 -31.43
N ASP A 188 -3.78 -1.57 -32.55
CA ASP A 188 -4.00 -0.54 -33.57
C ASP A 188 -5.18 -0.91 -34.49
N GLY A 189 -5.52 -0.06 -35.47
CA GLY A 189 -6.45 -0.43 -36.55
C GLY A 189 -5.98 -1.69 -37.30
N LEU A 190 -6.93 -2.43 -37.91
CA LEU A 190 -6.58 -3.46 -38.88
C LEU A 190 -5.77 -2.84 -40.02
N ALA A 191 -4.75 -3.57 -40.48
CA ALA A 191 -4.02 -3.20 -41.69
C ALA A 191 -4.97 -3.16 -42.90
N ASP A 192 -4.70 -2.30 -43.87
CA ASP A 192 -5.60 -2.04 -45.00
C ASP A 192 -6.04 -3.31 -45.75
N GLY A 193 -5.16 -4.31 -45.87
CA GLY A 193 -5.49 -5.60 -46.47
C GLY A 193 -6.53 -6.39 -45.67
N ASP A 194 -6.38 -6.43 -44.35
CA ASP A 194 -7.30 -7.10 -43.43
C ASP A 194 -8.62 -6.32 -43.28
N ALA A 195 -8.57 -4.99 -43.29
CA ALA A 195 -9.74 -4.12 -43.30
C ALA A 195 -10.59 -4.34 -44.56
N ARG A 196 -9.96 -4.43 -45.75
CA ARG A 196 -10.62 -4.78 -47.02
C ARG A 196 -11.24 -6.18 -46.97
N ALA A 197 -10.52 -7.16 -46.43
CA ALA A 197 -11.01 -8.53 -46.28
C ALA A 197 -12.23 -8.60 -45.35
N LEU A 198 -12.20 -7.87 -44.23
CA LEU A 198 -13.32 -7.78 -43.29
C LEU A 198 -14.54 -7.14 -43.94
N LEU A 199 -14.35 -6.01 -44.64
CA LEU A 199 -15.44 -5.32 -45.34
C LEU A 199 -16.10 -6.19 -46.41
N THR A 200 -15.31 -6.97 -47.15
CA THR A 200 -15.80 -7.94 -48.16
C THR A 200 -16.62 -9.07 -47.52
N THR A 201 -16.27 -9.47 -46.30
CA THR A 201 -16.98 -10.53 -45.57
C THR A 201 -18.34 -10.03 -45.05
N VAL A 202 -18.41 -8.76 -44.64
CA VAL A 202 -19.65 -8.14 -44.11
C VAL A 202 -20.59 -7.70 -45.24
N LEU A 203 -20.06 -7.30 -46.40
CA LEU A 203 -20.82 -6.91 -47.60
C LEU A 203 -20.40 -7.77 -48.82
N PRO A 204 -21.11 -8.88 -49.08
CA PRO A 204 -20.83 -9.72 -50.25
C PRO A 204 -21.21 -9.09 -51.60
N THR A 205 -21.88 -7.94 -51.62
CA THR A 205 -22.31 -7.22 -52.83
C THR A 205 -21.22 -6.30 -53.39
N ARG A 206 -21.10 -6.19 -54.73
CA ARG A 206 -20.13 -5.31 -55.41
C ARG A 206 -20.42 -3.83 -55.10
N LEU A 207 -19.64 -3.24 -54.19
CA LEU A 207 -19.55 -1.79 -53.99
C LEU A 207 -18.63 -1.17 -55.05
N ASP A 208 -18.95 0.05 -55.49
CA ASP A 208 -18.03 0.89 -56.26
C ASP A 208 -16.71 1.12 -55.48
N ASP A 209 -15.58 1.13 -56.18
CA ASP A 209 -14.26 1.15 -55.56
C ASP A 209 -14.01 2.48 -54.82
N ALA A 210 -14.57 3.60 -55.30
CA ALA A 210 -14.50 4.90 -54.63
C ALA A 210 -15.26 4.91 -53.28
N VAL A 211 -16.40 4.24 -53.22
CA VAL A 211 -17.18 4.09 -51.97
C VAL A 211 -16.44 3.20 -50.98
N ARG A 212 -15.82 2.12 -51.46
CA ARG A 212 -15.07 1.19 -50.63
C ARG A 212 -13.85 1.85 -49.98
N GLU A 213 -13.06 2.59 -50.77
CA GLU A 213 -11.88 3.30 -50.25
C GLU A 213 -12.27 4.42 -49.28
N ASN A 214 -13.40 5.10 -49.49
CA ASN A 214 -13.93 6.07 -48.54
C ASN A 214 -14.36 5.43 -47.20
N ILE A 215 -15.04 4.27 -47.22
CA ILE A 215 -15.40 3.54 -45.99
C ILE A 215 -14.15 3.09 -45.23
N LEU A 216 -13.12 2.61 -45.94
CA LEU A 216 -11.86 2.18 -45.34
C LEU A 216 -11.10 3.36 -44.70
N ALA A 217 -10.94 4.46 -45.43
CA ALA A 217 -10.28 5.67 -44.95
C ALA A 217 -10.98 6.23 -43.70
N GLU A 218 -12.31 6.28 -43.71
CA GLU A 218 -13.11 6.83 -42.62
C GLU A 218 -13.17 5.90 -41.39
N SER A 219 -13.07 4.58 -41.59
CA SER A 219 -13.04 3.61 -40.50
C SER A 219 -11.73 3.63 -39.69
N GLY A 220 -10.64 4.13 -40.28
CA GLY A 220 -9.29 4.08 -39.70
C GLY A 220 -8.85 2.65 -39.32
N GLY A 221 -9.33 1.64 -40.04
CA GLY A 221 -9.07 0.23 -39.76
C GLY A 221 -9.80 -0.33 -38.51
N ASN A 222 -10.72 0.42 -37.90
CA ASN A 222 -11.48 -0.07 -36.74
C ASN A 222 -12.52 -1.13 -37.18
N PRO A 223 -12.41 -2.40 -36.70
CA PRO A 223 -13.32 -3.48 -37.11
C PRO A 223 -14.79 -3.16 -36.85
N LEU A 224 -15.10 -2.57 -35.69
CA LEU A 224 -16.48 -2.23 -35.37
C LEU A 224 -16.99 -1.12 -36.30
N ALA A 225 -16.17 -0.11 -36.61
CA ALA A 225 -16.55 0.92 -37.57
C ALA A 225 -16.79 0.34 -38.97
N LEU A 226 -15.97 -0.61 -39.43
CA LEU A 226 -16.13 -1.28 -40.72
C LEU A 226 -17.45 -2.04 -40.80
N CYS A 227 -17.79 -2.83 -39.77
CA CYS A 227 -19.06 -3.55 -39.71
C CYS A 227 -20.27 -2.61 -39.60
N GLU A 228 -20.15 -1.53 -38.83
CA GLU A 228 -21.27 -0.61 -38.59
C GLU A 228 -21.54 0.31 -39.79
N LEU A 229 -20.50 0.84 -40.44
CA LEU A 229 -20.63 1.67 -41.65
C LEU A 229 -21.25 0.89 -42.81
N SER A 230 -21.00 -0.42 -42.90
CA SER A 230 -21.64 -1.28 -43.91
C SER A 230 -23.14 -1.48 -43.71
N HIS A 231 -23.62 -1.42 -42.47
CA HIS A 231 -25.04 -1.62 -42.16
C HIS A 231 -25.86 -0.32 -42.20
N ALA A 232 -25.23 0.85 -42.04
CA ALA A 232 -25.90 2.15 -41.94
C ALA A 232 -26.23 2.84 -43.29
N LEU A 233 -25.76 2.32 -44.43
CA LEU A 233 -25.86 2.98 -45.73
C LEU A 233 -26.82 2.23 -46.68
N PRO A 234 -28.02 2.77 -46.99
CA PRO A 234 -28.86 2.20 -48.05
C PRO A 234 -28.19 2.41 -49.43
N PRO A 235 -28.31 1.45 -50.37
CA PRO A 235 -27.65 1.50 -51.70
C PRO A 235 -27.87 2.82 -52.46
N ALA A 236 -29.01 3.47 -52.26
CA ALA A 236 -29.37 4.73 -52.91
C ALA A 236 -28.54 5.95 -52.46
N ARG A 237 -27.94 5.95 -51.26
CA ARG A 237 -27.09 7.05 -50.77
C ARG A 237 -25.61 6.91 -51.17
N LEU A 238 -25.20 5.75 -51.67
CA LEU A 238 -23.83 5.48 -52.12
C LEU A 238 -23.53 6.08 -53.50
N ALA A 239 -24.55 6.49 -54.26
CA ALA A 239 -24.40 7.04 -55.60
C ALA A 239 -24.03 8.53 -55.67
N GLY A 240 -23.90 9.24 -54.54
CA GLY A 240 -23.87 10.71 -54.51
C GLY A 240 -22.68 11.40 -53.83
N GLY A 241 -21.76 10.70 -53.14
CA GLY A 241 -20.53 11.32 -52.59
C GLY A 241 -20.67 12.40 -51.49
N TYR A 242 -21.87 12.89 -51.16
CA TYR A 242 -22.07 14.04 -50.24
C TYR A 242 -22.37 13.68 -48.77
N GLY A 243 -22.34 12.41 -48.37
CA GLY A 243 -22.74 11.96 -47.02
C GLY A 243 -21.63 11.90 -45.95
N LEU A 244 -20.40 12.32 -46.24
CA LEU A 244 -19.20 11.96 -45.44
C LEU A 244 -18.41 13.16 -44.88
N ALA A 245 -18.93 14.39 -44.96
CA ALA A 245 -18.17 15.60 -44.66
C ALA A 245 -18.13 16.07 -43.18
N SER A 246 -18.44 15.22 -42.19
CA SER A 246 -18.34 15.61 -40.77
C SER A 246 -17.85 14.47 -39.85
N ALA A 247 -16.55 14.18 -39.90
CA ALA A 247 -15.92 13.15 -39.08
C ALA A 247 -15.41 13.72 -37.74
N ARG A 248 -16.24 13.62 -36.68
CA ARG A 248 -15.77 13.56 -35.28
C ARG A 248 -15.69 12.09 -34.86
N SER A 249 -14.77 11.78 -33.94
CA SER A 249 -14.25 10.45 -33.55
C SER A 249 -15.17 9.23 -33.77
N VAL A 250 -14.58 8.11 -34.22
CA VAL A 250 -15.24 6.81 -34.45
C VAL A 250 -16.08 6.33 -33.25
N ALA A 251 -15.64 6.60 -32.02
CA ALA A 251 -16.39 6.28 -30.80
C ALA A 251 -17.74 7.03 -30.71
N LEU A 252 -17.76 8.33 -31.03
CA LEU A 252 -18.98 9.13 -31.08
C LEU A 252 -19.93 8.64 -32.19
N ARG A 253 -19.40 8.21 -33.34
CA ARG A 253 -20.23 7.65 -34.43
C ARG A 253 -20.81 6.28 -34.06
N ILE A 254 -20.06 5.43 -33.36
CA ILE A 254 -20.55 4.13 -32.88
C ILE A 254 -21.65 4.32 -31.82
N GLU A 255 -21.47 5.23 -30.87
CA GLU A 255 -22.51 5.60 -29.90
C GLU A 255 -23.75 6.18 -30.57
N GLN A 256 -23.58 7.04 -31.59
CA GLN A 256 -24.70 7.57 -32.39
C GLN A 256 -25.41 6.49 -33.22
N THR A 257 -24.67 5.52 -33.77
CA THR A 257 -25.23 4.41 -34.56
C THR A 257 -25.99 3.43 -33.67
N TYR A 258 -25.45 3.09 -32.50
CA TYR A 258 -26.19 2.34 -31.49
C TYR A 258 -27.39 3.13 -30.97
N GLY A 259 -27.27 4.45 -30.78
CA GLY A 259 -28.38 5.33 -30.44
C GLY A 259 -29.52 5.28 -31.47
N GLN A 260 -29.18 5.28 -32.78
CA GLN A 260 -30.16 5.14 -33.86
C GLN A 260 -30.82 3.76 -33.88
N ARG A 261 -30.04 2.67 -33.79
CA ARG A 261 -30.59 1.31 -33.71
C ARG A 261 -31.44 1.10 -32.46
N LEU A 262 -31.01 1.67 -31.32
CA LEU A 262 -31.79 1.69 -30.08
C LEU A 262 -33.10 2.44 -30.30
N ALA A 263 -33.08 3.58 -31.00
CA ALA A 263 -34.29 4.35 -31.29
C ALA A 263 -35.30 3.59 -32.17
N GLU A 264 -34.83 2.69 -33.04
CA GLU A 264 -35.66 1.83 -33.90
C GLU A 264 -36.31 0.65 -33.14
N LEU A 265 -35.83 0.33 -31.93
CA LEU A 265 -36.41 -0.76 -31.14
C LEU A 265 -37.76 -0.38 -30.53
N PRO A 266 -38.66 -1.36 -30.35
CA PRO A 266 -39.90 -1.17 -29.62
C PRO A 266 -39.66 -0.56 -28.23
N PRO A 267 -40.54 0.35 -27.74
CA PRO A 267 -40.37 0.99 -26.44
C PRO A 267 -40.11 0.02 -25.28
N HIS A 268 -40.87 -1.08 -25.20
CA HIS A 268 -40.69 -2.11 -24.17
C HIS A 268 -39.32 -2.80 -24.26
N THR A 269 -38.78 -3.00 -25.46
CA THR A 269 -37.45 -3.56 -25.67
C THR A 269 -36.36 -2.60 -25.21
N ARG A 270 -36.49 -1.30 -25.47
CA ARG A 270 -35.53 -0.28 -25.00
C ARG A 270 -35.51 -0.21 -23.48
N THR A 271 -36.69 -0.22 -22.85
CA THR A 271 -36.79 -0.22 -21.37
C THR A 271 -36.22 -1.49 -20.77
N LEU A 272 -36.43 -2.67 -21.37
CA LEU A 272 -35.81 -3.92 -20.93
C LEU A 272 -34.27 -3.84 -20.97
N LEU A 273 -33.72 -3.33 -22.08
CA LEU A 273 -32.28 -3.12 -22.22
C LEU A 273 -31.76 -2.11 -21.20
N LEU A 274 -32.53 -1.06 -20.90
CA LEU A 274 -32.15 -0.07 -19.89
C LEU A 274 -32.08 -0.68 -18.48
N ILE A 275 -33.04 -1.51 -18.09
CA ILE A 275 -33.01 -2.23 -16.80
C ILE A 275 -31.76 -3.11 -16.74
N ALA A 276 -31.48 -3.88 -17.81
CA ALA A 276 -30.29 -4.72 -17.88
C ALA A 276 -28.97 -3.93 -17.92
N ALA A 277 -28.99 -2.70 -18.42
CA ALA A 277 -27.82 -1.82 -18.42
C ALA A 277 -27.55 -1.21 -17.04
N ALA A 278 -28.61 -0.93 -16.28
CA ALA A 278 -28.57 -0.39 -14.92
C ALA A 278 -28.11 -1.43 -13.88
N GLU A 279 -28.52 -2.70 -14.02
CA GLU A 279 -28.15 -3.82 -13.13
C GLU A 279 -27.40 -4.93 -13.92
N PRO A 280 -26.06 -4.95 -13.87
CA PRO A 280 -25.23 -5.70 -14.80
C PRO A 280 -24.72 -7.05 -14.29
N THR A 281 -24.99 -7.41 -13.03
CA THR A 281 -24.72 -8.77 -12.50
C THR A 281 -25.42 -9.85 -13.34
N GLY A 282 -26.45 -9.43 -14.10
CA GLY A 282 -27.26 -10.28 -14.95
C GLY A 282 -28.09 -11.25 -14.14
N GLU A 283 -28.40 -10.91 -12.88
CA GLU A 283 -29.28 -11.69 -12.02
C GLU A 283 -30.67 -11.77 -12.69
N PRO A 284 -31.09 -12.95 -13.19
CA PRO A 284 -32.30 -13.06 -14.00
C PRO A 284 -33.57 -12.72 -13.21
N THR A 285 -33.61 -13.05 -11.92
CA THR A 285 -34.79 -12.80 -11.08
C THR A 285 -35.02 -11.31 -10.89
N TRP A 286 -33.98 -10.50 -10.67
CA TRP A 286 -34.08 -9.05 -10.53
C TRP A 286 -34.49 -8.39 -11.84
N LEU A 287 -33.83 -8.75 -12.94
CA LEU A 287 -34.14 -8.22 -14.27
C LEU A 287 -35.60 -8.48 -14.66
N TRP A 288 -36.06 -9.73 -14.56
CA TRP A 288 -37.41 -10.10 -14.98
C TRP A 288 -38.50 -9.61 -14.01
N ALA A 289 -38.22 -9.56 -12.71
CA ALA A 289 -39.15 -8.96 -11.75
C ALA A 289 -39.32 -7.45 -12.02
N ALA A 290 -38.23 -6.71 -12.26
CA ALA A 290 -38.28 -5.29 -12.60
C ALA A 290 -38.99 -5.05 -13.93
N ALA A 291 -38.71 -5.86 -14.95
CA ALA A 291 -39.40 -5.83 -16.24
C ALA A 291 -40.91 -6.07 -16.09
N THR A 292 -41.32 -7.06 -15.29
CA THR A 292 -42.73 -7.37 -15.00
C THR A 292 -43.44 -6.18 -14.35
N ARG A 293 -42.80 -5.48 -13.41
CA ARG A 293 -43.36 -4.27 -12.78
C ARG A 293 -43.60 -3.14 -13.77
N LEU A 294 -42.77 -3.04 -14.81
CA LEU A 294 -42.92 -2.07 -15.89
C LEU A 294 -43.83 -2.57 -17.03
N GLY A 295 -44.53 -3.70 -16.83
CA GLY A 295 -45.45 -4.27 -17.82
C GLY A 295 -44.76 -4.83 -19.07
N ILE A 296 -43.50 -5.23 -18.95
CA ILE A 296 -42.69 -5.75 -20.07
C ILE A 296 -42.76 -7.28 -20.07
N GLY A 297 -43.30 -7.85 -21.16
CA GLY A 297 -43.36 -9.29 -21.38
C GLY A 297 -42.07 -9.89 -21.93
N ALA A 298 -42.01 -11.22 -21.98
CA ALA A 298 -40.87 -11.97 -22.52
C ALA A 298 -40.64 -11.72 -24.03
N ASP A 299 -41.66 -11.26 -24.76
CA ASP A 299 -41.61 -10.88 -26.17
C ASP A 299 -40.64 -9.72 -26.43
N ALA A 300 -40.45 -8.82 -25.46
CA ALA A 300 -39.47 -7.74 -25.56
C ALA A 300 -38.03 -8.26 -25.66
N ALA A 301 -37.71 -9.41 -25.05
CA ALA A 301 -36.39 -10.02 -25.14
C ALA A 301 -36.14 -10.67 -26.51
N VAL A 302 -37.18 -11.18 -27.17
CA VAL A 302 -37.06 -11.73 -28.54
C VAL A 302 -36.70 -10.62 -29.53
N ALA A 303 -37.31 -9.44 -29.41
CA ALA A 303 -36.94 -8.27 -30.20
C ALA A 303 -35.52 -7.78 -29.86
N ALA A 304 -35.12 -7.82 -28.58
CA ALA A 304 -33.76 -7.48 -28.15
C ALA A 304 -32.72 -8.42 -28.78
N GLU A 305 -32.96 -9.73 -28.77
CA GLU A 305 -32.06 -10.72 -29.34
C GLU A 305 -31.98 -10.62 -30.88
N ARG A 306 -33.13 -10.42 -31.56
CA ARG A 306 -33.19 -10.21 -33.01
C ARG A 306 -32.43 -8.98 -33.49
N SER A 307 -32.34 -7.95 -32.65
CA SER A 307 -31.56 -6.75 -32.95
C SER A 307 -30.05 -7.02 -33.02
N GLY A 308 -29.59 -8.15 -32.48
CA GLY A 308 -28.17 -8.49 -32.40
C GLY A 308 -27.39 -7.66 -31.39
N LEU A 309 -28.02 -6.78 -30.60
CA LEU A 309 -27.39 -5.97 -29.56
C LEU A 309 -27.09 -6.76 -28.28
N VAL A 310 -27.90 -7.78 -28.02
CA VAL A 310 -27.79 -8.66 -26.85
C VAL A 310 -27.91 -10.13 -27.24
N THR A 311 -27.44 -11.01 -26.35
CA THR A 311 -27.67 -12.46 -26.39
C THR A 311 -28.46 -12.84 -25.15
N VAL A 312 -29.50 -13.67 -25.32
CA VAL A 312 -30.40 -14.08 -24.24
C VAL A 312 -30.30 -15.59 -24.06
N ASP A 313 -29.43 -16.03 -23.14
CA ASP A 313 -29.33 -17.44 -22.74
C ASP A 313 -30.05 -17.64 -21.38
N THR A 314 -29.32 -18.02 -20.32
CA THR A 314 -29.81 -18.01 -18.93
C THR A 314 -29.80 -16.61 -18.30
N ARG A 315 -29.12 -15.65 -18.94
CA ARG A 315 -29.01 -14.24 -18.55
C ARG A 315 -29.04 -13.38 -19.82
N LEU A 316 -29.47 -12.13 -19.70
CA LEU A 316 -29.36 -11.15 -20.78
C LEU A 316 -27.94 -10.55 -20.75
N ARG A 317 -27.19 -10.71 -21.83
CA ARG A 317 -25.81 -10.19 -21.96
C ARG A 317 -25.70 -9.25 -23.15
N PHE A 318 -25.05 -8.11 -22.97
CA PHE A 318 -24.71 -7.22 -24.08
C PHE A 318 -23.58 -7.81 -24.90
N ARG A 319 -23.73 -7.83 -26.24
CA ARG A 319 -22.66 -8.33 -27.12
C ARG A 319 -21.40 -7.48 -27.04
N HIS A 320 -21.57 -6.19 -26.76
CA HIS A 320 -20.48 -5.26 -26.59
C HIS A 320 -20.78 -4.30 -25.43
N PRO A 321 -19.86 -4.06 -24.50
CA PRO A 321 -20.15 -3.18 -23.36
C PRO A 321 -20.35 -1.69 -23.72
N LEU A 322 -19.86 -1.23 -24.88
CA LEU A 322 -20.29 0.05 -25.49
C LEU A 322 -21.80 0.12 -25.74
N VAL A 323 -22.45 -0.98 -26.14
CA VAL A 323 -23.91 -1.00 -26.34
C VAL A 323 -24.59 -0.73 -25.01
N ARG A 324 -24.10 -1.35 -23.93
CA ARG A 324 -24.62 -1.12 -22.59
C ARG A 324 -24.46 0.35 -22.16
N SER A 325 -23.25 0.90 -22.32
CA SER A 325 -22.98 2.31 -22.00
C SER A 325 -23.84 3.24 -22.87
N ALA A 326 -24.02 2.94 -24.16
CA ALA A 326 -24.90 3.71 -25.05
C ALA A 326 -26.39 3.59 -24.67
N VAL A 327 -26.86 2.41 -24.24
CA VAL A 327 -28.22 2.21 -23.72
C VAL A 327 -28.45 3.05 -22.47
N TYR A 328 -27.51 2.99 -21.52
CA TYR A 328 -27.65 3.69 -20.24
C TYR A 328 -27.47 5.19 -20.43
N SER A 329 -26.36 5.65 -21.04
CA SER A 329 -26.04 7.06 -21.28
C SER A 329 -26.90 7.72 -22.35
N GLY A 330 -27.51 6.95 -23.25
CA GLY A 330 -28.47 7.44 -24.25
C GLY A 330 -29.92 7.49 -23.76
N ALA A 331 -30.25 6.89 -22.62
CA ALA A 331 -31.58 6.98 -22.04
C ALA A 331 -31.81 8.34 -21.37
N ASP A 332 -33.01 8.90 -21.53
CA ASP A 332 -33.38 10.14 -20.85
C ASP A 332 -33.39 9.94 -19.32
N PRO A 333 -33.05 10.98 -18.52
CA PRO A 333 -33.02 10.88 -17.06
C PRO A 333 -34.30 10.29 -16.41
N PRO A 334 -35.53 10.59 -16.86
CA PRO A 334 -36.75 9.95 -16.33
C PRO A 334 -36.79 8.44 -16.55
N ALA A 335 -36.34 7.95 -17.71
CA ALA A 335 -36.32 6.53 -18.03
C ALA A 335 -35.30 5.78 -17.16
N ARG A 336 -34.12 6.38 -16.91
CA ARG A 336 -33.12 5.80 -15.99
C ARG A 336 -33.69 5.69 -14.57
N ARG A 337 -34.34 6.75 -14.09
CA ARG A 337 -34.99 6.74 -12.77
C ARG A 337 -36.06 5.66 -12.67
N GLN A 338 -36.88 5.49 -13.69
CA GLN A 338 -37.92 4.45 -13.72
C GLN A 338 -37.31 3.03 -13.69
N ALA A 339 -36.21 2.80 -14.42
CA ALA A 339 -35.50 1.52 -14.39
C ALA A 339 -34.90 1.25 -13.00
N HIS A 340 -34.27 2.24 -12.39
CA HIS A 340 -33.74 2.15 -11.03
C HIS A 340 -34.82 1.96 -9.96
N ASP A 341 -35.96 2.63 -10.07
CA ASP A 341 -37.10 2.45 -9.16
C ASP A 341 -37.64 1.02 -9.25
N ALA A 342 -37.79 0.48 -10.46
CA ALA A 342 -38.22 -0.89 -10.68
C ALA A 342 -37.25 -1.90 -10.04
N LEU A 343 -35.93 -1.70 -10.19
CA LEU A 343 -34.89 -2.54 -9.58
C LEU A 343 -34.91 -2.44 -8.04
N ALA A 344 -34.99 -1.23 -7.50
CA ALA A 344 -35.05 -0.96 -6.07
C ALA A 344 -36.25 -1.62 -5.36
N GLN A 345 -37.36 -1.84 -6.07
CA GLN A 345 -38.58 -2.44 -5.54
C GLN A 345 -38.55 -3.97 -5.56
N VAL A 346 -37.71 -4.59 -6.38
CA VAL A 346 -37.64 -6.06 -6.53
C VAL A 346 -36.45 -6.69 -5.82
N ILE A 347 -35.35 -5.94 -5.65
CA ILE A 347 -34.17 -6.45 -4.97
C ILE A 347 -34.47 -6.64 -3.48
N PRO A 348 -34.35 -7.87 -2.93
CA PRO A 348 -34.63 -8.14 -1.53
C PRO A 348 -33.64 -7.40 -0.62
N GLY A 349 -34.14 -6.53 0.25
CA GLY A 349 -33.30 -5.79 1.20
C GLY A 349 -32.59 -6.67 2.24
N SER A 350 -32.98 -7.94 2.40
CA SER A 350 -32.32 -8.91 3.27
C SER A 350 -31.12 -9.61 2.63
N ILE A 351 -31.01 -9.61 1.30
CA ILE A 351 -29.98 -10.36 0.55
C ILE A 351 -28.98 -9.40 -0.10
N ALA A 352 -29.44 -8.27 -0.63
CA ALA A 352 -28.59 -7.29 -1.31
C ALA A 352 -29.00 -5.85 -0.93
N PRO A 353 -28.88 -5.46 0.36
CA PRO A 353 -29.29 -4.14 0.84
C PRO A 353 -28.60 -2.99 0.09
N GLU A 354 -27.30 -3.12 -0.18
CA GLU A 354 -26.51 -2.07 -0.83
C GLU A 354 -26.91 -1.82 -2.29
N HIS A 355 -27.14 -2.89 -3.08
CA HIS A 355 -27.66 -2.77 -4.44
C HIS A 355 -29.03 -2.10 -4.46
N ARG A 356 -29.90 -2.45 -3.51
CA ARG A 356 -31.23 -1.84 -3.38
C ARG A 356 -31.13 -0.35 -3.09
N VAL A 357 -30.29 0.03 -2.12
CA VAL A 357 -30.10 1.44 -1.72
C VAL A 357 -29.46 2.24 -2.86
N TRP A 358 -28.49 1.67 -3.56
CA TRP A 358 -27.87 2.27 -4.74
C TRP A 358 -28.89 2.62 -5.81
N HIS A 359 -29.76 1.68 -6.17
CA HIS A 359 -30.82 1.93 -7.14
C HIS A 359 -31.87 2.91 -6.61
N ARG A 360 -32.22 2.89 -5.32
CA ARG A 360 -33.09 3.92 -4.75
C ARG A 360 -32.48 5.31 -4.90
N ALA A 361 -31.19 5.47 -4.63
CA ALA A 361 -30.48 6.73 -4.79
C ALA A 361 -30.54 7.27 -6.22
N HIS A 362 -30.34 6.40 -7.22
CA HIS A 362 -30.43 6.77 -8.63
C HIS A 362 -31.87 6.97 -9.15
N ALA A 363 -32.88 6.44 -8.45
CA ALA A 363 -34.29 6.64 -8.77
C ALA A 363 -34.82 8.01 -8.28
N THR A 364 -34.23 8.55 -7.22
CA THR A 364 -34.68 9.81 -6.60
C THR A 364 -34.34 11.02 -7.48
N ASN A 365 -35.27 11.97 -7.60
CA ASN A 365 -35.12 13.20 -8.40
C ASN A 365 -35.01 14.49 -7.57
N ALA A 366 -35.15 14.38 -6.26
CA ALA A 366 -35.07 15.48 -5.29
C ALA A 366 -34.34 14.99 -4.03
N PRO A 367 -33.82 15.89 -3.18
CA PRO A 367 -33.25 15.48 -1.90
C PRO A 367 -34.24 14.65 -1.06
N ASP A 368 -33.77 13.51 -0.55
CA ASP A 368 -34.52 12.56 0.27
C ASP A 368 -33.65 12.06 1.43
N GLU A 369 -33.97 12.53 2.64
CA GLU A 369 -33.25 12.19 3.87
C GLU A 369 -33.31 10.69 4.22
N SER A 370 -34.38 9.98 3.83
CA SER A 370 -34.50 8.55 4.10
C SER A 370 -33.49 7.75 3.27
N VAL A 371 -33.32 8.12 2.00
CA VAL A 371 -32.34 7.49 1.11
C VAL A 371 -30.92 7.86 1.52
N ALA A 372 -30.68 9.11 1.92
CA ALA A 372 -29.38 9.54 2.42
C ALA A 372 -28.93 8.76 3.68
N ARG A 373 -29.85 8.49 4.62
CA ARG A 373 -29.56 7.64 5.80
C ARG A 373 -29.29 6.19 5.44
N ASP A 374 -29.98 5.66 4.43
CA ASP A 374 -29.76 4.29 3.97
C ASP A 374 -28.39 4.15 3.29
N LEU A 375 -27.96 5.17 2.54
CA LEU A 375 -26.63 5.26 1.95
C LEU A 375 -25.54 5.38 3.02
N GLU A 376 -25.75 6.21 4.04
CA GLU A 376 -24.84 6.34 5.19
C GLU A 376 -24.63 5.00 5.91
N ARG A 377 -25.71 4.25 6.16
CA ARG A 377 -25.61 2.88 6.71
C ARG A 377 -24.90 1.90 5.77
N SER A 378 -25.10 2.05 4.45
CA SER A 378 -24.41 1.24 3.44
C SER A 378 -22.91 1.57 3.38
N ALA A 379 -22.54 2.83 3.61
CA ALA A 379 -21.15 3.26 3.73
C ALA A 379 -20.47 2.64 4.95
N GLU A 380 -21.14 2.62 6.12
CA GLU A 380 -20.63 1.95 7.31
C GLU A 380 -20.38 0.45 7.07
N GLN A 381 -21.29 -0.23 6.36
CA GLN A 381 -21.14 -1.63 5.98
C GLN A 381 -20.01 -1.86 4.98
N ALA A 382 -19.86 -0.98 3.99
CA ALA A 382 -18.74 -1.01 3.05
C ALA A 382 -17.40 -0.80 3.76
N SER A 383 -17.31 0.17 4.68
CA SER A 383 -16.11 0.42 5.50
C SER A 383 -15.71 -0.79 6.34
N ARG A 384 -16.67 -1.47 6.98
CA ARG A 384 -16.42 -2.72 7.74
C ARG A 384 -15.89 -3.86 6.87
N ARG A 385 -16.10 -3.81 5.55
CA ARG A 385 -15.58 -4.78 4.58
C ARG A 385 -14.30 -4.31 3.89
N GLY A 386 -13.67 -3.22 4.33
CA GLY A 386 -12.44 -2.68 3.73
C GLY A 386 -12.67 -1.86 2.46
N GLY A 387 -13.93 -1.51 2.19
CA GLY A 387 -14.39 -0.78 1.02
C GLY A 387 -14.40 0.72 1.19
N ALA A 388 -13.28 1.34 1.57
CA ALA A 388 -13.22 2.80 1.79
C ALA A 388 -13.67 3.62 0.55
N ALA A 389 -13.40 3.12 -0.67
CA ALA A 389 -13.85 3.77 -1.90
C ALA A 389 -15.39 3.72 -2.08
N ALA A 390 -16.01 2.55 -1.86
CA ALA A 390 -17.47 2.45 -1.89
C ALA A 390 -18.13 3.24 -0.77
N ALA A 391 -17.52 3.25 0.43
CA ALA A 391 -18.01 4.06 1.54
C ALA A 391 -17.99 5.55 1.19
N ALA A 392 -16.89 6.04 0.59
CA ALA A 392 -16.79 7.40 0.09
C ALA A 392 -17.88 7.68 -0.95
N ALA A 393 -18.10 6.79 -1.91
CA ALA A 393 -19.15 6.97 -2.92
C ALA A 393 -20.56 7.01 -2.32
N PHE A 394 -20.92 6.05 -1.46
CA PHE A 394 -22.20 6.07 -0.77
C PHE A 394 -22.40 7.36 0.04
N LEU A 395 -21.37 7.85 0.73
CA LEU A 395 -21.43 9.11 1.47
C LEU A 395 -21.53 10.34 0.55
N SER A 396 -20.87 10.33 -0.61
CA SER A 396 -21.02 11.37 -1.64
C SER A 396 -22.45 11.44 -2.17
N TYR A 397 -23.08 10.29 -2.48
CA TYR A 397 -24.50 10.24 -2.85
C TYR A 397 -25.40 10.65 -1.68
N ALA A 398 -25.07 10.25 -0.45
CA ALA A 398 -25.82 10.64 0.73
C ALA A 398 -25.80 12.16 0.89
N ALA A 399 -24.64 12.80 0.76
CA ALA A 399 -24.51 14.25 0.77
C ALA A 399 -25.36 14.91 -0.33
N ALA A 400 -25.27 14.42 -1.57
CA ALA A 400 -26.05 14.96 -2.70
C ALA A 400 -27.57 14.87 -2.49
N LEU A 401 -28.06 13.80 -1.87
CA LEU A 401 -29.49 13.59 -1.58
C LEU A 401 -29.94 14.19 -0.25
N THR A 402 -29.05 14.80 0.54
CA THR A 402 -29.42 15.40 1.83
C THR A 402 -30.06 16.77 1.60
N PRO A 403 -31.31 17.02 2.07
CA PRO A 403 -31.96 18.33 1.92
C PRO A 403 -31.33 19.40 2.83
N ASP A 404 -31.03 19.02 4.07
CA ASP A 404 -30.51 19.91 5.11
C ASP A 404 -29.04 20.29 4.85
N PRO A 405 -28.69 21.58 4.74
CA PRO A 405 -27.32 22.01 4.42
C PRO A 405 -26.27 21.59 5.46
N LEU A 406 -26.63 21.54 6.75
CA LEU A 406 -25.70 21.16 7.81
C LEU A 406 -25.37 19.66 7.71
N ARG A 407 -26.38 18.79 7.65
CA ARG A 407 -26.20 17.34 7.46
C ARG A 407 -25.52 17.00 6.14
N ARG A 408 -25.79 17.77 5.08
CA ARG A 408 -25.10 17.64 3.80
C ARG A 408 -23.59 17.85 3.98
N GLY A 409 -23.21 18.90 4.71
CA GLY A 409 -21.82 19.17 5.05
C GLY A 409 -21.18 18.08 5.91
N GLU A 410 -21.89 17.56 6.92
CA GLU A 410 -21.42 16.45 7.76
C GLU A 410 -21.13 15.17 6.94
N ARG A 411 -22.05 14.81 6.04
CA ARG A 411 -21.90 13.64 5.15
C ARG A 411 -20.81 13.87 4.10
N ALA A 412 -20.70 15.07 3.53
CA ALA A 412 -19.64 15.42 2.61
C ALA A 412 -18.25 15.37 3.28
N LEU A 413 -18.13 15.83 4.52
CA LEU A 413 -16.89 15.73 5.29
C LEU A 413 -16.53 14.26 5.58
N SER A 414 -17.52 13.42 5.90
CA SER A 414 -17.33 11.98 6.09
C SER A 414 -16.93 11.28 4.78
N ALA A 415 -17.51 11.70 3.65
CA ALA A 415 -17.12 11.25 2.31
C ALA A 415 -15.67 11.64 2.00
N ALA A 416 -15.26 12.87 2.34
CA ALA A 416 -13.89 13.34 2.15
C ALA A 416 -12.88 12.54 2.96
N ALA A 417 -13.18 12.25 4.23
CA ALA A 417 -12.34 11.40 5.07
C ALA A 417 -12.24 9.97 4.49
N SER A 418 -13.37 9.37 4.10
CA SER A 418 -13.37 8.02 3.51
C SER A 418 -12.65 7.96 2.17
N ALA A 419 -12.73 9.02 1.36
CA ALA A 419 -11.99 9.14 0.10
C ALA A 419 -10.49 9.25 0.34
N LEU A 420 -10.06 9.99 1.37
CA LEU A 420 -8.66 10.05 1.78
C LEU A 420 -8.15 8.69 2.25
N ASP A 421 -8.91 7.99 3.11
CA ASP A 421 -8.61 6.61 3.54
C ASP A 421 -8.58 5.64 2.35
N ALA A 422 -9.38 5.93 1.31
CA ALA A 422 -9.37 5.15 0.09
C ALA A 422 -8.13 5.38 -0.79
N GLY A 423 -7.33 6.41 -0.50
CA GLY A 423 -6.21 6.87 -1.31
C GLY A 423 -6.67 7.67 -2.54
N ASP A 424 -7.76 8.44 -2.42
CA ASP A 424 -8.31 9.33 -3.45
C ASP A 424 -8.34 10.80 -2.96
N PRO A 425 -7.19 11.47 -2.92
CA PRO A 425 -7.11 12.86 -2.44
C PRO A 425 -7.87 13.85 -3.33
N ALA A 426 -8.07 13.54 -4.61
CA ALA A 426 -8.85 14.37 -5.53
C ALA A 426 -10.34 14.31 -5.20
N ALA A 427 -10.92 13.12 -5.09
CA ALA A 427 -12.31 12.95 -4.67
C ALA A 427 -12.57 13.53 -3.26
N ALA A 428 -11.59 13.39 -2.35
CA ALA A 428 -11.68 14.00 -1.04
C ALA A 428 -11.78 15.54 -1.14
N THR A 429 -10.95 16.15 -1.98
CA THR A 429 -10.92 17.60 -2.22
C THR A 429 -12.24 18.09 -2.85
N ASP A 430 -12.80 17.36 -3.81
CA ASP A 430 -14.10 17.66 -4.40
C ASP A 430 -15.21 17.67 -3.34
N MET A 431 -15.21 16.71 -2.41
CA MET A 431 -16.18 16.68 -1.31
C MET A 431 -16.00 17.84 -0.32
N LEU A 432 -14.77 18.31 -0.10
CA LEU A 432 -14.55 19.50 0.73
C LEU A 432 -15.14 20.79 0.11
N THR A 433 -15.34 20.85 -1.22
CA THR A 433 -16.04 21.99 -1.84
C THR A 433 -17.52 22.05 -1.46
N VAL A 434 -18.15 20.89 -1.22
CA VAL A 434 -19.54 20.82 -0.75
C VAL A 434 -19.65 21.32 0.69
N VAL A 435 -18.64 21.04 1.53
CA VAL A 435 -18.58 21.54 2.91
C VAL A 435 -18.41 23.06 2.95
N ALA A 436 -17.66 23.64 2.01
CA ALA A 436 -17.45 25.09 1.91
C ALA A 436 -18.74 25.90 1.66
N GLY A 437 -19.82 25.25 1.22
CA GLY A 437 -21.15 25.86 1.10
C GLY A 437 -21.97 25.88 2.40
N SER A 438 -21.40 25.44 3.53
CA SER A 438 -22.04 25.46 4.85
C SER A 438 -21.64 26.70 5.64
N ASP A 439 -22.60 27.33 6.33
CA ASP A 439 -22.33 28.44 7.27
C ASP A 439 -21.80 27.96 8.64
N SER A 440 -21.54 26.66 8.80
CA SER A 440 -21.03 26.10 10.05
C SER A 440 -19.52 26.29 10.18
N GLU A 441 -19.13 27.07 11.19
CA GLU A 441 -17.73 27.27 11.55
C GLU A 441 -17.04 25.95 11.94
N PHE A 442 -17.75 25.06 12.64
CA PHE A 442 -17.25 23.73 13.03
C PHE A 442 -16.97 22.82 11.83
N LEU A 443 -17.89 22.76 10.87
CA LEU A 443 -17.68 21.96 9.66
C LEU A 443 -16.53 22.51 8.82
N THR A 444 -16.40 23.84 8.72
CA THR A 444 -15.30 24.47 8.01
C THR A 444 -13.95 24.15 8.67
N ALA A 445 -13.88 24.20 10.02
CA ALA A 445 -12.67 23.86 10.75
C ALA A 445 -12.26 22.39 10.57
N ARG A 446 -13.23 21.45 10.59
CA ARG A 446 -12.94 20.04 10.29
C ARG A 446 -12.55 19.80 8.83
N ALA A 447 -13.13 20.53 7.89
CA ALA A 447 -12.75 20.48 6.48
C ALA A 447 -11.29 20.95 6.28
N ASP A 448 -10.87 21.99 7.00
CA ASP A 448 -9.49 22.47 6.99
C ASP A 448 -8.52 21.39 7.54
N LEU A 449 -8.92 20.66 8.59
CA LEU A 449 -8.15 19.52 9.12
C LEU A 449 -8.03 18.37 8.10
N VAL A 450 -9.12 18.00 7.41
CA VAL A 450 -9.07 16.97 6.35
C VAL A 450 -8.19 17.46 5.19
N ARG A 451 -8.25 18.74 4.81
CA ARG A 451 -7.36 19.33 3.80
C ARG A 451 -5.89 19.23 4.18
N ALA A 452 -5.57 19.49 5.44
CA ALA A 452 -4.21 19.34 5.97
C ALA A 452 -3.74 17.86 5.93
N ARG A 453 -4.63 16.91 6.25
CA ARG A 453 -4.34 15.47 6.13
C ARG A 453 -4.16 15.02 4.68
N ILE A 454 -4.94 15.56 3.73
CA ILE A 454 -4.74 15.33 2.29
C ILE A 454 -3.34 15.81 1.88
N ALA A 455 -2.95 17.02 2.29
CA ALA A 455 -1.62 17.55 1.98
C ALA A 455 -0.51 16.63 2.52
N PHE A 456 -0.63 16.19 3.78
CA PHE A 456 0.32 15.23 4.39
C PHE A 456 0.37 13.88 3.66
N ALA A 457 -0.77 13.37 3.21
CA ALA A 457 -0.85 12.08 2.50
C ALA A 457 -0.28 12.14 1.08
N VAL A 458 -0.52 13.22 0.34
CA VAL A 458 0.01 13.44 -1.03
C VAL A 458 1.50 13.74 -0.99
N GLN A 459 1.92 14.55 -0.02
CA GLN A 459 3.29 14.96 0.15
C GLN A 459 3.57 15.12 1.65
N ARG A 460 4.24 14.13 2.25
CA ARG A 460 4.65 14.15 3.68
C ARG A 460 5.57 15.32 4.04
N GLY A 461 5.95 16.13 3.05
CA GLY A 461 6.89 17.22 3.14
C GLY A 461 6.36 18.49 3.83
N ARG A 462 6.97 19.61 3.44
CA ARG A 462 7.07 20.83 4.24
C ARG A 462 5.76 21.59 4.47
N ASP A 463 4.73 21.31 3.67
CA ASP A 463 3.47 22.05 3.66
C ASP A 463 2.44 21.52 4.66
N ALA A 464 2.62 20.28 5.16
CA ALA A 464 1.66 19.66 6.06
C ALA A 464 1.64 20.26 7.49
N PRO A 465 2.78 20.49 8.17
CA PRO A 465 2.78 21.10 9.50
C PRO A 465 2.04 22.45 9.59
N PRO A 466 2.25 23.44 8.68
CA PRO A 466 1.54 24.71 8.78
C PRO A 466 0.03 24.58 8.54
N LEU A 467 -0.40 23.67 7.66
CA LEU A 467 -1.83 23.41 7.43
C LEU A 467 -2.49 22.75 8.65
N LEU A 468 -1.81 21.79 9.28
CA LEU A 468 -2.31 21.14 10.50
C LEU A 468 -2.38 22.12 11.67
N LEU A 469 -1.36 22.97 11.83
CA LEU A 469 -1.35 24.04 12.85
C LEU A 469 -2.53 25.00 12.66
N ALA A 470 -2.75 25.49 11.43
CA ALA A 470 -3.86 26.40 11.14
C ALA A 470 -5.23 25.77 11.44
N ALA A 471 -5.41 24.49 11.11
CA ALA A 471 -6.62 23.75 11.46
C ALA A 471 -6.79 23.60 12.98
N ALA A 472 -5.71 23.30 13.71
CA ALA A 472 -5.72 23.17 15.16
C ALA A 472 -6.02 24.49 15.88
N GLU A 473 -5.49 25.61 15.39
CA GLU A 473 -5.79 26.96 15.90
C GLU A 473 -7.25 27.32 15.74
N LYS A 474 -7.84 27.02 14.58
CA LYS A 474 -9.26 27.27 14.32
C LYS A 474 -10.17 26.39 15.18
N LEU A 475 -9.79 25.13 15.40
CA LEU A 475 -10.53 24.20 16.27
C LEU A 475 -10.47 24.58 17.74
N ARG A 476 -9.47 25.35 18.18
CA ARG A 476 -9.24 25.69 19.59
C ARG A 476 -10.48 26.22 20.31
N SER A 477 -11.23 27.12 19.68
CA SER A 477 -12.43 27.75 20.26
C SER A 477 -13.72 26.96 20.01
N ILE A 478 -13.67 25.93 19.17
CA ILE A 478 -14.86 25.20 18.68
C ILE A 478 -14.94 23.80 19.30
N ASP A 479 -13.84 23.05 19.25
CA ASP A 479 -13.71 21.70 19.79
C ASP A 479 -12.28 21.51 20.32
N ALA A 480 -12.12 21.72 21.62
CA ALA A 480 -10.83 21.61 22.27
C ALA A 480 -10.25 20.19 22.24
N ALA A 481 -11.08 19.14 22.18
CA ALA A 481 -10.58 17.77 22.10
C ALA A 481 -9.99 17.50 20.71
N LEU A 482 -10.74 17.82 19.66
CA LEU A 482 -10.23 17.68 18.29
C LEU A 482 -9.06 18.63 17.98
N ALA A 483 -9.02 19.79 18.62
CA ALA A 483 -7.86 20.68 18.55
C ALA A 483 -6.60 19.99 19.09
N ARG A 484 -6.67 19.29 20.23
CA ARG A 484 -5.51 18.55 20.79
C ARG A 484 -5.01 17.47 19.85
N ASP A 485 -5.92 16.69 19.25
CA ASP A 485 -5.56 15.71 18.22
C ASP A 485 -4.83 16.38 17.05
N ALA A 486 -5.37 17.49 16.55
CA ALA A 486 -4.78 18.23 15.44
C ALA A 486 -3.41 18.85 15.80
N TYR A 487 -3.21 19.33 17.04
CA TYR A 487 -1.91 19.82 17.51
C TYR A 487 -0.89 18.68 17.63
N LEU A 488 -1.30 17.51 18.12
CA LEU A 488 -0.41 16.36 18.18
C LEU A 488 -0.02 15.88 16.77
N GLU A 489 -0.99 15.79 15.85
CA GLU A 489 -0.72 15.49 14.42
C GLU A 489 0.25 16.52 13.81
N ALA A 490 0.06 17.82 14.10
CA ALA A 490 0.94 18.89 13.64
C ALA A 490 2.37 18.75 14.20
N LEU A 491 2.51 18.41 15.49
CA LEU A 491 3.81 18.17 16.13
C LEU A 491 4.52 16.96 15.53
N VAL A 492 3.81 15.85 15.34
CA VAL A 492 4.36 14.63 14.72
C VAL A 492 4.82 14.93 13.29
N ALA A 493 3.99 15.60 12.50
CA ALA A 493 4.37 16.01 11.14
C ALA A 493 5.61 16.93 11.15
N ALA A 494 5.68 17.89 12.06
CA ALA A 494 6.84 18.78 12.19
C ALA A 494 8.12 18.05 12.63
N MET A 495 8.01 17.02 13.47
CA MET A 495 9.15 16.17 13.87
C MET A 495 9.62 15.29 12.70
N ILE A 496 8.70 14.74 11.90
CA ILE A 496 9.04 13.97 10.68
C ILE A 496 9.78 14.86 9.67
N VAL A 497 9.23 16.06 9.41
CA VAL A 497 9.86 17.07 8.54
C VAL A 497 11.21 17.51 9.09
N GLY A 498 11.33 17.62 10.42
CA GLY A 498 12.59 17.82 11.12
C GLY A 498 13.36 19.03 10.59
N ARG A 499 14.64 18.82 10.29
CA ARG A 499 15.57 19.82 9.73
C ARG A 499 15.17 20.43 8.38
N LEU A 500 14.18 19.88 7.68
CA LEU A 500 13.74 20.36 6.38
C LEU A 500 12.58 21.36 6.45
N HIS A 501 12.17 21.82 7.64
CA HIS A 501 11.04 22.74 7.78
C HIS A 501 11.27 24.05 7.00
N SER A 502 10.20 24.58 6.40
CA SER A 502 10.22 25.89 5.73
C SER A 502 9.49 26.92 6.59
N GLY A 503 10.24 27.88 7.12
CA GLY A 503 9.74 28.95 7.99
C GLY A 503 9.80 28.62 9.48
N THR A 504 9.89 29.66 10.31
CA THR A 504 9.99 29.56 11.78
C THR A 504 8.67 29.12 12.43
N GLN A 505 7.53 29.48 11.84
CA GLN A 505 6.19 29.12 12.33
C GLN A 505 5.81 27.65 12.09
N SER A 506 6.51 26.96 11.20
CA SER A 506 6.27 25.54 10.87
C SER A 506 7.16 24.60 11.70
N SER A 507 7.96 25.12 12.63
CA SER A 507 8.83 24.31 13.48
C SER A 507 8.03 23.64 14.60
N ALA A 508 8.50 22.47 15.07
CA ALA A 508 7.89 21.77 16.20
C ALA A 508 7.79 22.67 17.46
N ALA A 509 8.81 23.51 17.72
CA ALA A 509 8.79 24.46 18.82
C ALA A 509 7.69 25.53 18.68
N ALA A 510 7.47 26.08 17.48
CA ALA A 510 6.40 27.05 17.25
C ALA A 510 5.01 26.44 17.46
N ILE A 511 4.80 25.21 16.97
CA ILE A 511 3.55 24.46 17.18
C ILE A 511 3.35 24.14 18.67
N ALA A 512 4.42 23.76 19.39
CA ALA A 512 4.35 23.53 20.83
C ALA A 512 3.95 24.80 21.59
N HIS A 513 4.52 25.96 21.22
CA HIS A 513 4.13 27.25 21.80
C HIS A 513 2.66 27.57 21.59
N ALA A 514 2.11 27.27 20.40
CA ALA A 514 0.69 27.41 20.13
C ALA A 514 -0.13 26.44 21.00
N ALA A 515 0.24 25.15 21.05
CA ALA A 515 -0.46 24.12 21.82
C ALA A 515 -0.47 24.41 23.34
N ARG A 516 0.57 25.05 23.90
CA ARG A 516 0.64 25.43 25.32
C ARG A 516 -0.51 26.34 25.77
N GLN A 517 -1.17 27.02 24.84
CA GLN A 517 -2.29 27.92 25.12
C GLN A 517 -3.65 27.20 25.19
N LEU A 518 -3.69 25.87 25.02
CA LEU A 518 -4.92 25.09 25.16
C LEU A 518 -5.37 25.04 26.63
N PRO A 519 -6.70 25.04 26.88
CA PRO A 519 -7.20 24.72 28.21
C PRO A 519 -6.81 23.29 28.58
N PRO A 520 -6.84 22.90 29.87
CA PRO A 520 -6.70 21.50 30.28
C PRO A 520 -7.88 20.65 29.76
N PRO A 521 -7.71 19.32 29.61
CA PRO A 521 -8.79 18.43 29.21
C PRO A 521 -9.94 18.49 30.24
N SER A 522 -11.18 18.42 29.74
CA SER A 522 -12.38 18.51 30.58
C SER A 522 -12.72 17.19 31.29
N ASN A 523 -12.19 16.08 30.78
CA ASN A 523 -12.33 14.73 31.31
C ASN A 523 -10.97 14.20 31.78
N GLU A 524 -10.94 12.95 32.25
CA GLU A 524 -9.67 12.25 32.51
C GLU A 524 -8.78 12.27 31.26
N ALA A 525 -7.52 12.67 31.45
CA ALA A 525 -6.57 12.81 30.35
C ALA A 525 -6.29 11.46 29.68
N THR A 526 -6.45 11.41 28.36
CA THR A 526 -6.10 10.27 27.52
C THR A 526 -4.58 10.21 27.30
N ALA A 527 -4.08 9.10 26.74
CA ALA A 527 -2.68 9.04 26.31
C ALA A 527 -2.32 10.17 25.32
N THR A 528 -3.24 10.53 24.42
CA THR A 528 -3.07 11.66 23.47
C THR A 528 -2.84 12.98 24.20
N ASP A 529 -3.67 13.29 25.22
CA ASP A 529 -3.57 14.52 25.99
C ASP A 529 -2.22 14.63 26.71
N LEU A 530 -1.81 13.53 27.37
CA LEU A 530 -0.55 13.48 28.12
C LEU A 530 0.68 13.50 27.21
N LEU A 531 0.62 12.86 26.04
CA LEU A 531 1.68 12.91 25.04
C LEU A 531 1.84 14.34 24.51
N LEU A 532 0.74 15.01 24.18
CA LEU A 532 0.77 16.40 23.73
C LEU A 532 1.39 17.31 24.80
N GLU A 533 0.93 17.20 26.05
CA GLU A 533 1.45 17.99 27.17
C GLU A 533 2.96 17.75 27.37
N GLY A 534 3.38 16.49 27.44
CA GLY A 534 4.78 16.13 27.63
C GLY A 534 5.67 16.61 26.48
N LEU A 535 5.22 16.53 25.23
CA LEU A 535 5.95 17.01 24.06
C LEU A 535 6.04 18.54 24.01
N VAL A 536 4.97 19.25 24.41
CA VAL A 536 4.98 20.71 24.55
C VAL A 536 6.04 21.14 25.56
N VAL A 537 6.06 20.52 26.74
CA VAL A 537 7.09 20.78 27.76
C VAL A 537 8.48 20.41 27.22
N ARG A 538 8.61 19.28 26.51
CA ARG A 538 9.88 18.82 25.93
C ARG A 538 10.50 19.80 24.96
N LEU A 539 9.67 20.48 24.16
CA LEU A 539 10.10 21.40 23.12
C LEU A 539 10.31 22.83 23.63
N ILE A 540 9.66 23.23 24.72
CA ILE A 540 9.76 24.60 25.26
C ILE A 540 10.63 24.69 26.51
N ASP A 541 10.37 23.82 27.50
CA ASP A 541 10.98 23.87 28.83
C ASP A 541 12.14 22.86 28.97
N GLY A 542 12.34 22.00 27.97
CA GLY A 542 13.45 21.06 27.86
C GLY A 542 13.16 19.66 28.39
N HIS A 543 14.11 18.74 28.18
CA HIS A 543 13.94 17.32 28.45
C HIS A 543 13.74 17.01 29.95
N ALA A 544 14.48 17.66 30.85
CA ALA A 544 14.40 17.37 32.29
C ALA A 544 13.00 17.60 32.87
N SER A 545 12.35 18.69 32.46
CA SER A 545 10.98 19.04 32.87
C SER A 545 9.94 18.09 32.26
N ALA A 546 10.20 17.60 31.04
CA ALA A 546 9.27 16.77 30.28
C ALA A 546 9.31 15.28 30.66
N ALA A 547 10.47 14.77 31.09
CA ALA A 547 10.66 13.33 31.29
C ALA A 547 9.62 12.69 32.23
N PRO A 548 9.24 13.28 33.39
CA PRO A 548 8.18 12.73 34.23
C PRO A 548 6.79 12.70 33.55
N LEU A 549 6.46 13.72 32.76
CA LEU A 549 5.18 13.83 32.05
C LEU A 549 5.11 12.79 30.93
N LEU A 550 6.18 12.68 30.15
CA LEU A 550 6.29 11.70 29.06
C LEU A 550 6.24 10.26 29.60
N ARG A 551 6.89 9.95 30.73
CA ARG A 551 6.75 8.64 31.37
C ARG A 551 5.30 8.33 31.77
N ASN A 552 4.57 9.31 32.31
CA ASN A 552 3.17 9.14 32.63
C ASN A 552 2.32 8.90 31.36
N ALA A 553 2.60 9.64 30.28
CA ALA A 553 1.95 9.46 28.99
C ALA A 553 2.16 8.03 28.43
N ILE A 554 3.39 7.52 28.49
CA ILE A 554 3.70 6.13 28.10
C ILE A 554 2.95 5.13 28.98
N ALA A 555 2.94 5.30 30.31
CA ALA A 555 2.21 4.41 31.21
C ALA A 555 0.71 4.39 30.90
N ARG A 556 0.13 5.55 30.58
CA ARG A 556 -1.28 5.63 30.15
C ARG A 556 -1.51 4.94 28.82
N TYR A 557 -0.64 5.15 27.83
CA TYR A 557 -0.72 4.47 26.52
C TYR A 557 -0.68 2.95 26.67
N LEU A 558 0.23 2.42 27.51
CA LEU A 558 0.33 0.98 27.77
C LEU A 558 -0.93 0.41 28.42
N ALA A 559 -1.57 1.15 29.33
CA ALA A 559 -2.83 0.76 29.93
C ALA A 559 -3.98 0.72 28.90
N GLU A 560 -4.05 1.72 28.02
CA GLU A 560 -5.03 1.77 26.93
C GLU A 560 -4.80 0.67 25.88
N ASP A 561 -3.54 0.36 25.55
CA ASP A 561 -3.18 -0.71 24.62
C ASP A 561 -3.50 -2.09 25.19
N ALA A 562 -3.25 -2.30 26.49
CA ALA A 562 -3.68 -3.52 27.19
C ALA A 562 -5.21 -3.68 27.21
N ALA A 563 -5.97 -2.58 27.24
CA ALA A 563 -7.43 -2.57 27.17
C ALA A 563 -7.98 -2.66 25.73
N GLY A 564 -7.13 -2.58 24.70
CA GLY A 564 -7.54 -2.54 23.29
C GLY A 564 -8.21 -1.22 22.88
N THR A 565 -7.99 -0.15 23.64
CA THR A 565 -8.56 1.19 23.40
C THR A 565 -7.53 2.23 22.96
N ALA A 566 -6.24 1.88 22.93
CA ALA A 566 -5.19 2.78 22.44
C ALA A 566 -5.42 3.13 20.98
N ASP A 567 -5.24 4.41 20.65
CA ASP A 567 -5.27 4.86 19.26
C ASP A 567 -4.02 4.34 18.52
N PRO A 568 -4.16 3.50 17.47
CA PRO A 568 -3.03 2.98 16.71
C PRO A 568 -2.17 4.07 16.07
N ARG A 569 -2.74 5.25 15.80
CA ARG A 569 -2.03 6.40 15.21
C ARG A 569 -0.94 6.95 16.13
N LEU A 570 -1.03 6.70 17.44
CA LEU A 570 -0.05 7.18 18.42
C LEU A 570 1.22 6.34 18.46
N HIS A 571 1.26 5.18 17.79
CA HIS A 571 2.37 4.25 17.97
C HIS A 571 3.73 4.85 17.60
N ASP A 572 3.82 5.55 16.47
CA ASP A 572 5.07 6.16 16.00
C ASP A 572 5.61 7.21 16.98
N ILE A 573 4.73 8.07 17.52
CA ILE A 573 5.14 9.08 18.49
C ILE A 573 5.52 8.46 19.84
N THR A 574 4.84 7.41 20.29
CA THR A 574 5.19 6.66 21.50
C THR A 574 6.60 6.09 21.39
N LEU A 575 6.94 5.48 20.25
CA LEU A 575 8.29 4.96 20.01
C LEU A 575 9.35 6.08 20.03
N ARG A 576 9.03 7.26 19.48
CA ARG A 576 9.94 8.42 19.50
C ARG A 576 10.19 8.94 20.92
N VAL A 577 9.13 9.01 21.73
CA VAL A 577 9.21 9.42 23.14
C VAL A 577 10.05 8.42 23.95
N LEU A 578 9.88 7.12 23.72
CA LEU A 578 10.65 6.09 24.41
C LEU A 578 12.15 6.17 24.11
N LEU A 579 12.53 6.47 22.85
CA LEU A 579 13.92 6.76 22.51
C LEU A 579 14.43 8.01 23.25
N ASP A 580 13.63 9.08 23.34
CA ASP A 580 14.03 10.31 24.03
C ASP A 580 14.25 10.07 25.53
N LEU A 581 13.46 9.17 26.14
CA LEU A 581 13.56 8.73 27.53
C LEU A 581 14.60 7.60 27.77
N PHE A 582 15.29 7.12 26.74
CA PHE A 582 16.16 5.94 26.81
C PHE A 582 15.48 4.70 27.42
N ASP A 583 14.17 4.54 27.27
CA ASP A 583 13.42 3.37 27.74
C ASP A 583 13.38 2.30 26.63
N GLN A 584 14.51 1.63 26.48
CA GLN A 584 14.73 0.66 25.40
C GLN A 584 13.93 -0.64 25.59
N ASP A 585 13.65 -1.04 26.84
CA ASP A 585 12.87 -2.25 27.14
C ASP A 585 11.43 -2.08 26.66
N THR A 586 10.78 -0.98 27.03
CA THR A 586 9.42 -0.67 26.57
C THR A 586 9.39 -0.42 25.06
N TYR A 587 10.42 0.24 24.50
CA TYR A 587 10.54 0.43 23.05
C TYR A 587 10.58 -0.89 22.29
N ASN A 588 11.39 -1.85 22.73
CA ASN A 588 11.51 -3.16 22.10
C ASN A 588 10.20 -3.96 22.22
N HIS A 589 9.55 -3.92 23.39
CA HIS A 589 8.27 -4.59 23.63
C HIS A 589 7.16 -4.07 22.71
N LEU A 590 7.01 -2.74 22.60
CA LEU A 590 5.98 -2.13 21.77
C LEU A 590 6.19 -2.38 20.28
N ASN A 591 7.43 -2.29 19.79
CA ASN A 591 7.73 -2.63 18.39
C ASN A 591 7.33 -4.06 18.05
N PHE A 592 7.67 -5.03 18.90
CA PHE A 592 7.31 -6.43 18.70
C PHE A 592 5.79 -6.61 18.68
N ARG A 593 5.09 -6.05 19.67
CA ARG A 593 3.63 -6.13 19.77
C ARG A 593 2.92 -5.47 18.58
N GLN A 594 3.39 -4.30 18.14
CA GLN A 594 2.84 -3.64 16.96
C GLN A 594 2.98 -4.51 15.72
N LEU A 595 4.15 -5.11 15.52
CA LEU A 595 4.39 -6.00 14.40
C LEU A 595 3.44 -7.20 14.40
N GLU A 596 3.19 -7.79 15.57
CA GLU A 596 2.20 -8.86 15.72
C GLU A 596 0.77 -8.39 15.39
N LEU A 597 0.36 -7.23 15.89
CA LEU A 597 -0.96 -6.65 15.62
C LEU A 597 -1.16 -6.33 14.14
N LEU A 598 -0.18 -5.70 13.50
CA LEU A 598 -0.24 -5.38 12.07
C LEU A 598 -0.24 -6.64 11.21
N ARG A 599 0.50 -7.69 11.59
CA ARG A 599 0.45 -9.00 10.91
C ARG A 599 -0.91 -9.68 11.09
N ALA A 600 -1.46 -9.66 12.30
CA ALA A 600 -2.74 -10.29 12.60
C ALA A 600 -3.92 -9.57 11.91
N ALA A 601 -3.91 -8.24 11.91
CA ALA A 601 -4.88 -7.41 11.18
C ALA A 601 -4.65 -7.45 9.67
N GLY A 602 -3.40 -7.64 9.26
CA GLY A 602 -2.99 -7.66 7.87
C GLY A 602 -2.64 -6.33 7.25
N GLU A 603 -2.43 -5.31 8.07
CA GLU A 603 -2.30 -3.89 7.69
C GLU A 603 -0.99 -3.61 6.93
N LEU A 604 -0.89 -4.12 5.70
CA LEU A 604 0.32 -4.16 4.89
C LEU A 604 0.74 -2.78 4.35
N THR A 605 -0.13 -1.78 4.42
CA THR A 605 0.21 -0.41 4.02
C THR A 605 1.15 0.25 5.04
N VAL A 606 0.95 -0.05 6.33
CA VAL A 606 1.75 0.51 7.44
C VAL A 606 2.80 -0.48 7.97
N LEU A 607 2.68 -1.77 7.64
CA LEU A 607 3.60 -2.83 8.04
C LEU A 607 5.08 -2.57 7.66
N PRO A 608 5.43 -2.04 6.47
CA PRO A 608 6.84 -1.77 6.12
C PRO A 608 7.53 -0.80 7.08
N ALA A 609 6.83 0.23 7.53
CA ALA A 609 7.38 1.18 8.50
C ALA A 609 7.65 0.48 9.84
N ALA A 610 6.69 -0.29 10.36
CA ALA A 610 6.85 -1.04 11.61
C ALA A 610 7.97 -2.10 11.53
N LEU A 611 8.09 -2.81 10.40
CA LEU A 611 9.20 -3.75 10.14
C LEU A 611 10.56 -3.04 10.19
N THR A 612 10.65 -1.87 9.60
CA THR A 612 11.88 -1.07 9.55
C THR A 612 12.26 -0.56 10.94
N THR A 613 11.29 -0.06 11.71
CA THR A 613 11.52 0.41 13.08
C THR A 613 11.95 -0.73 14.00
N TYR A 614 11.29 -1.89 13.91
CA TYR A 614 11.70 -3.07 14.68
C TYR A 614 13.07 -3.61 14.23
N ALA A 615 13.40 -3.56 12.94
CA ALA A 615 14.74 -3.88 12.47
C ALA A 615 15.80 -2.98 13.15
N GLY A 616 15.50 -1.69 13.37
CA GLY A 616 16.36 -0.78 14.11
C GLY A 616 16.65 -1.27 15.54
N SER A 617 15.61 -1.73 16.26
CA SER A 617 15.73 -2.38 17.57
C SER A 617 16.61 -3.64 17.54
N CYS A 618 16.46 -4.47 16.50
CA CYS A 618 17.30 -5.65 16.31
C CYS A 618 18.77 -5.27 16.08
N VAL A 619 19.05 -4.21 15.29
CA VAL A 619 20.42 -3.71 15.11
C VAL A 619 21.02 -3.23 16.44
N THR A 620 20.31 -2.42 17.21
CA THR A 620 20.85 -1.95 18.51
C THR A 620 21.08 -3.09 19.51
N SER A 621 20.24 -4.13 19.44
CA SER A 621 20.33 -5.33 20.28
C SER A 621 21.36 -6.36 19.80
N GLY A 622 22.01 -6.12 18.65
CA GLY A 622 23.03 -7.01 18.08
C GLY A 622 22.49 -8.21 17.29
N ASP A 623 21.18 -8.30 17.07
CA ASP A 623 20.55 -9.34 16.23
C ASP A 623 20.49 -8.89 14.76
N PHE A 624 21.65 -8.90 14.10
CA PHE A 624 21.78 -8.44 12.72
C PHE A 624 21.13 -9.39 11.70
N ALA A 625 20.89 -10.64 12.07
CA ALA A 625 20.20 -11.61 11.22
C ALA A 625 18.71 -11.27 11.15
N THR A 626 18.05 -11.11 12.30
CA THR A 626 16.64 -10.72 12.33
C THR A 626 16.44 -9.31 11.74
N ALA A 627 17.34 -8.37 12.01
CA ALA A 627 17.28 -7.03 11.39
C ALA A 627 17.29 -7.11 9.86
N GLN A 628 18.19 -7.92 9.29
CA GLN A 628 18.27 -8.13 7.85
C GLN A 628 16.94 -8.71 7.32
N ASP A 629 16.43 -9.77 7.94
CA ASP A 629 15.18 -10.43 7.52
C ASP A 629 13.97 -9.49 7.53
N LEU A 630 13.89 -8.60 8.52
CA LEU A 630 12.81 -7.61 8.63
C LEU A 630 12.89 -6.54 7.55
N LEU A 631 14.11 -6.07 7.23
CA LEU A 631 14.33 -5.09 6.16
C LEU A 631 14.02 -5.70 4.79
N GLU A 632 14.35 -6.98 4.58
CA GLU A 632 14.01 -7.71 3.36
C GLU A 632 12.50 -7.91 3.20
N GLN A 633 11.80 -8.22 4.28
CA GLN A 633 10.33 -8.24 4.29
C GLN A 633 9.75 -6.86 3.96
N SER A 634 10.28 -5.80 4.56
CA SER A 634 9.85 -4.43 4.31
C SER A 634 10.00 -4.08 2.82
N ASP A 635 11.15 -4.34 2.21
CA ASP A 635 11.40 -4.12 0.78
C ASP A 635 10.43 -4.92 -0.10
N ALA A 636 10.21 -6.20 0.22
CA ALA A 636 9.31 -7.07 -0.53
C ALA A 636 7.86 -6.56 -0.48
N ILE A 637 7.42 -6.09 0.69
CA ILE A 637 6.08 -5.52 0.88
C ILE A 637 5.99 -4.14 0.21
N SER A 638 6.94 -3.23 0.39
CA SER A 638 6.91 -1.92 -0.28
C SER A 638 6.90 -2.06 -1.80
N THR A 639 7.67 -3.01 -2.35
CA THR A 639 7.60 -3.36 -3.78
C THR A 639 6.23 -3.95 -4.16
N ALA A 640 5.60 -4.69 -3.24
CA ALA A 640 4.26 -5.26 -3.42
C ALA A 640 3.16 -4.22 -3.50
N THR A 641 3.21 -3.27 -2.57
CA THR A 641 2.12 -2.34 -2.24
C THR A 641 2.29 -1.01 -2.95
N GLY A 642 3.50 -0.69 -3.39
CA GLY A 642 3.88 0.65 -3.83
C GLY A 642 4.08 1.63 -2.66
N ALA A 643 4.11 1.14 -1.42
CA ALA A 643 4.45 1.97 -0.26
C ALA A 643 5.90 2.48 -0.38
N PRO A 644 6.18 3.71 0.06
CA PRO A 644 7.53 4.26 0.02
C PRO A 644 8.46 3.44 0.91
N PRO A 645 9.69 3.13 0.45
CA PRO A 645 10.65 2.41 1.29
C PRO A 645 11.31 3.33 2.33
N HIS A 646 11.64 2.75 3.49
CA HIS A 646 12.37 3.41 4.58
C HIS A 646 13.77 2.81 4.69
N HIS A 647 14.79 3.55 4.25
CA HIS A 647 16.13 3.01 4.03
C HIS A 647 17.17 3.37 5.10
N SER A 648 16.88 4.26 6.05
CA SER A 648 17.87 4.68 7.06
C SER A 648 18.40 3.54 7.93
N ILE A 649 17.54 2.59 8.31
CA ILE A 649 17.95 1.43 9.11
C ILE A 649 18.83 0.45 8.33
N ARG A 650 18.69 0.36 7.00
CA ARG A 650 19.65 -0.41 6.16
C ARG A 650 21.04 0.20 6.23
N THR A 651 21.13 1.53 6.17
CA THR A 651 22.39 2.25 6.37
C THR A 651 22.96 1.96 7.75
N TYR A 652 22.11 1.94 8.79
CA TYR A 652 22.55 1.63 10.16
C TYR A 652 23.08 0.20 10.31
N LEU A 653 22.40 -0.80 9.75
CA LEU A 653 22.89 -2.18 9.75
C LEU A 653 24.23 -2.32 9.01
N ALA A 654 24.37 -1.71 7.83
CA ALA A 654 25.62 -1.71 7.06
C ALA A 654 26.77 -1.02 7.83
N ALA A 655 26.46 0.06 8.55
CA ALA A 655 27.40 0.76 9.41
C ALA A 655 27.91 -0.13 10.56
N CYS A 656 27.01 -0.80 11.29
CA CYS A 656 27.38 -1.73 12.36
C CYS A 656 28.21 -2.91 11.83
N ARG A 657 27.92 -3.40 10.61
CA ARG A 657 28.72 -4.42 9.92
C ARG A 657 30.06 -3.91 9.37
N GLY A 658 30.38 -2.62 9.50
CA GLY A 658 31.63 -2.03 9.00
C GLY A 658 31.75 -2.02 7.47
N GLN A 659 30.64 -2.10 6.74
CA GLN A 659 30.60 -2.15 5.27
C GLN A 659 30.71 -0.73 4.69
N GLU A 660 31.90 -0.14 4.76
CA GLU A 660 32.11 1.30 4.51
C GLU A 660 31.54 1.80 3.16
N GLN A 661 31.89 1.15 2.06
CA GLN A 661 31.44 1.57 0.73
C GLN A 661 29.91 1.49 0.60
N GLN A 662 29.33 0.38 1.05
CA GLN A 662 27.89 0.14 0.99
C GLN A 662 27.12 1.13 1.86
N ALA A 663 27.58 1.37 3.09
CA ALA A 663 26.96 2.35 3.99
C ALA A 663 27.00 3.77 3.41
N ARG A 664 28.11 4.18 2.77
CA ARG A 664 28.23 5.50 2.10
C ARG A 664 27.32 5.63 0.87
N GLU A 665 27.12 4.56 0.11
CA GLU A 665 26.19 4.53 -1.02
C GLU A 665 24.74 4.62 -0.56
N LEU A 666 24.36 3.79 0.41
CA LEU A 666 23.02 3.82 1.03
C LEU A 666 22.74 5.17 1.66
N ALA A 667 23.68 5.74 2.43
CA ALA A 667 23.52 7.06 3.03
C ALA A 667 23.21 8.16 2.00
N ARG A 668 23.94 8.20 0.88
CA ARG A 668 23.71 9.19 -0.18
C ARG A 668 22.34 9.02 -0.84
N ALA A 669 21.93 7.79 -1.14
CA ALA A 669 20.62 7.51 -1.71
C ALA A 669 19.50 7.91 -0.74
N THR A 670 19.57 7.47 0.52
CA THR A 670 18.56 7.78 1.54
C THR A 670 18.43 9.28 1.80
N ILE A 671 19.54 10.03 1.87
CA ILE A 671 19.49 11.49 2.06
C ILE A 671 18.82 12.19 0.87
N ALA A 672 19.11 11.78 -0.37
CA ALA A 672 18.48 12.35 -1.56
C ALA A 672 16.97 12.08 -1.57
N GLU A 673 16.56 10.83 -1.37
CA GLU A 673 15.15 10.41 -1.32
C GLU A 673 14.38 11.08 -0.18
N ALA A 674 14.98 11.17 1.01
CA ALA A 674 14.39 11.86 2.16
C ALA A 674 14.27 13.37 1.90
N GLY A 675 15.22 13.96 1.18
CA GLY A 675 15.20 15.36 0.75
C GLY A 675 14.04 15.66 -0.19
N GLU A 676 13.79 14.80 -1.18
CA GLU A 676 12.67 14.92 -2.13
C GLU A 676 11.31 14.75 -1.44
N ARG A 677 11.22 13.82 -0.47
CA ARG A 677 9.99 13.59 0.31
C ARG A 677 9.74 14.61 1.42
N GLY A 678 10.78 15.33 1.84
CA GLY A 678 10.73 16.26 2.95
C GLY A 678 10.78 15.59 4.33
N GLU A 679 11.36 14.40 4.45
CA GLU A 679 11.46 13.61 5.68
C GLU A 679 12.82 13.85 6.38
N GLY A 680 12.98 14.99 7.05
CA GLY A 680 14.27 15.37 7.64
C GLY A 680 14.75 14.50 8.81
N SER A 681 13.85 13.81 9.51
CA SER A 681 14.21 12.89 10.61
C SER A 681 15.04 11.69 10.14
N GLU A 682 14.77 11.15 8.95
CA GLU A 682 15.54 10.06 8.33
C GLU A 682 17.01 10.45 8.10
N ILE A 683 17.25 11.73 7.77
CA ILE A 683 18.61 12.26 7.57
C ILE A 683 19.42 12.22 8.88
N THR A 684 18.80 12.54 10.02
CA THR A 684 19.45 12.43 11.34
C THR A 684 19.89 10.99 11.63
N VAL A 685 19.03 10.00 11.34
CA VAL A 685 19.33 8.57 11.54
C VAL A 685 20.49 8.12 10.64
N VAL A 686 20.55 8.60 9.39
CA VAL A 686 21.67 8.32 8.48
C VAL A 686 22.99 8.88 9.00
N HIS A 687 23.01 10.12 9.51
CA HIS A 687 24.23 10.68 10.08
C HIS A 687 24.67 9.97 11.37
N PHE A 688 23.71 9.55 12.21
CA PHE A 688 24.00 8.69 13.35
C PHE A 688 24.66 7.36 12.91
N ALA A 689 24.11 6.70 11.88
CA ALA A 689 24.69 5.48 11.33
C ALA A 689 26.12 5.70 10.82
N LEU A 690 26.38 6.80 10.09
CA LEU A 690 27.74 7.14 9.63
C LEU A 690 28.69 7.41 10.80
N ALA A 691 28.24 8.08 11.86
CA ALA A 691 29.06 8.27 13.06
C ALA A 691 29.45 6.93 13.72
N VAL A 692 28.51 5.98 13.82
CA VAL A 692 28.78 4.63 14.33
C VAL A 692 29.79 3.89 13.46
N LEU A 693 29.63 3.94 12.12
CA LEU A 693 30.58 3.35 11.16
C LEU A 693 31.99 3.90 11.38
N HIS A 694 32.12 5.22 11.37
CA HIS A 694 33.42 5.89 11.44
C HIS A 694 34.09 5.69 12.81
N ASN A 695 33.33 5.72 13.91
CA ASN A 695 33.84 5.34 15.24
C ASN A 695 34.32 3.87 15.26
N GLY A 696 33.58 2.95 14.62
CA GLY A 696 33.98 1.55 14.51
C GLY A 696 35.27 1.34 13.73
N LEU A 697 35.48 2.11 12.66
CA LEU A 697 36.68 2.06 11.83
C LEU A 697 37.87 2.85 12.42
N ALA A 698 37.66 3.60 13.50
CA ALA A 698 38.60 4.55 14.09
C ALA A 698 38.95 5.76 13.17
N GLN A 699 37.97 6.20 12.37
CA GLN A 699 37.98 7.40 11.53
C GLN A 699 37.29 8.54 12.29
N TYR A 700 37.93 9.04 13.37
CA TYR A 700 37.25 9.87 14.37
C TYR A 700 36.87 11.27 13.86
N ASP A 701 37.64 11.83 12.92
CA ASP A 701 37.33 13.15 12.33
C ASP A 701 36.05 13.07 11.48
N GLU A 702 35.91 12.01 10.67
CA GLU A 702 34.70 11.74 9.91
C GLU A 702 33.50 11.43 10.81
N ALA A 703 33.72 10.70 11.91
CA ALA A 703 32.67 10.45 12.91
C ALA A 703 32.20 11.75 13.55
N PHE A 704 33.13 12.64 13.92
CA PHE A 704 32.82 13.92 14.54
C PHE A 704 32.10 14.86 13.56
N ALA A 705 32.49 14.88 12.28
CA ALA A 705 31.80 15.63 11.23
C ALA A 705 30.35 15.16 11.06
N ALA A 706 30.13 13.83 10.98
CA ALA A 706 28.78 13.26 10.88
C ALA A 706 27.92 13.62 12.11
N CYS A 707 28.48 13.52 13.32
CA CYS A 707 27.81 13.92 14.55
C CYS A 707 27.46 15.41 14.56
N THR A 708 28.39 16.27 14.12
CA THR A 708 28.17 17.72 14.08
C THR A 708 27.00 18.07 13.17
N THR A 709 26.95 17.51 11.96
CA THR A 709 25.81 17.68 11.04
C THR A 709 24.51 17.11 11.62
N ALA A 710 24.55 16.01 12.37
CA ALA A 710 23.36 15.48 13.05
C ALA A 710 22.85 16.43 14.15
N LEU A 711 23.74 16.99 14.97
CA LEU A 711 23.40 17.86 16.11
C LEU A 711 22.98 19.29 15.73
N GLU A 712 23.10 19.69 14.45
CA GLU A 712 22.51 20.93 13.94
C GLU A 712 20.99 21.03 14.17
N TYR A 713 20.33 19.88 14.34
CA TYR A 713 18.91 19.80 14.64
C TYR A 713 18.66 18.97 15.90
N HIS A 714 17.89 19.52 16.84
CA HIS A 714 17.64 18.89 18.13
C HIS A 714 16.50 17.86 18.03
N ASP A 715 16.78 16.76 17.33
CA ASP A 715 15.79 15.75 17.00
C ASP A 715 15.31 14.97 18.23
N VAL A 716 14.01 15.08 18.56
CA VAL A 716 13.40 14.33 19.68
C VAL A 716 13.64 12.85 19.45
N GLY A 717 14.13 12.12 20.45
CA GLY A 717 14.43 10.70 20.31
C GLY A 717 15.85 10.39 19.86
N MET A 718 16.42 11.06 18.86
CA MET A 718 17.77 10.73 18.36
C MET A 718 18.89 11.55 18.99
N TYR A 719 18.60 12.75 19.50
CA TYR A 719 19.62 13.69 19.98
C TYR A 719 20.57 13.07 21.03
N GLY A 720 20.03 12.37 22.03
CA GLY A 720 20.83 11.72 23.08
C GLY A 720 21.76 10.64 22.55
N HIS A 721 21.30 9.84 21.58
CA HIS A 721 22.12 8.81 20.94
C HIS A 721 23.28 9.40 20.13
N VAL A 722 23.02 10.50 19.41
CA VAL A 722 24.06 11.22 18.66
C VAL A 722 25.10 11.81 19.62
N LEU A 723 24.68 12.41 20.75
CA LEU A 723 25.62 12.91 21.76
C LEU A 723 26.59 11.82 22.25
N SER A 724 26.13 10.57 22.39
CA SER A 724 26.99 9.46 22.78
C SER A 724 28.10 9.18 21.75
N GLU A 725 27.76 9.25 20.46
CA GLU A 725 28.74 9.13 19.37
C GLU A 725 29.71 10.31 19.36
N THR A 726 29.19 11.54 19.59
CA THR A 726 29.98 12.77 19.66
C THR A 726 31.02 12.72 20.77
N VAL A 727 30.68 12.20 21.96
CA VAL A 727 31.63 12.12 23.08
C VAL A 727 32.84 11.27 22.70
N GLU A 728 32.63 10.09 22.09
CA GLU A 728 33.76 9.28 21.63
C GLU A 728 34.53 9.95 20.49
N ALA A 729 33.84 10.38 19.44
CA ALA A 729 34.47 10.96 18.26
C ALA A 729 35.32 12.19 18.63
N ALA A 730 34.75 13.14 19.38
CA ALA A 730 35.41 14.36 19.80
C ALA A 730 36.57 14.12 20.77
N ALA A 731 36.41 13.19 21.73
CA ALA A 731 37.51 12.84 22.64
C ALA A 731 38.71 12.24 21.90
N ARG A 732 38.46 11.54 20.79
CA ARG A 732 39.47 10.83 20.00
C ARG A 732 40.10 11.68 18.89
N SER A 733 39.37 12.65 18.35
CA SER A 733 39.92 13.67 17.43
C SER A 733 40.67 14.80 18.14
N GLY A 734 40.59 14.88 19.47
CA GLY A 734 41.24 15.92 20.26
C GLY A 734 40.37 17.15 20.54
N GLU A 735 39.12 17.15 20.07
CA GLU A 735 38.11 18.19 20.30
C GLU A 735 37.49 18.10 21.71
N MET A 736 38.35 18.21 22.73
CA MET A 736 37.99 17.94 24.13
C MET A 736 36.88 18.86 24.68
N ASN A 737 36.79 20.10 24.20
CA ASN A 737 35.72 21.03 24.59
C ASN A 737 34.35 20.54 24.10
N ALA A 738 34.27 20.09 22.84
CA ALA A 738 33.06 19.51 22.28
C ALA A 738 32.69 18.21 22.98
N ALA A 739 33.69 17.36 23.30
CA ALA A 739 33.47 16.12 24.04
C ALA A 739 32.87 16.37 25.44
N ARG A 740 33.42 17.34 26.18
CA ARG A 740 32.91 17.75 27.51
C ARG A 740 31.50 18.33 27.43
N ALA A 741 31.23 19.19 26.45
CA ALA A 741 29.90 19.76 26.24
C ALA A 741 28.86 18.66 25.94
N ALA A 742 29.19 17.73 25.04
CA ALA A 742 28.31 16.61 24.70
C ALA A 742 28.06 15.67 25.89
N ALA A 743 29.09 15.35 26.68
CA ALA A 743 28.96 14.50 27.86
C ALA A 743 28.11 15.16 28.97
N ALA A 744 28.25 16.47 29.18
CA ALA A 744 27.44 17.21 30.13
C ALA A 744 25.96 17.20 29.74
N GLN A 745 25.65 17.45 28.46
CA GLN A 745 24.28 17.36 27.95
C GLN A 745 23.72 15.94 28.07
N LEU A 746 24.47 14.92 27.66
CA LEU A 746 24.04 13.52 27.76
C LEU A 746 23.79 13.10 29.21
N THR A 747 24.61 13.55 30.15
CA THR A 747 24.42 13.28 31.58
C THR A 747 23.12 13.91 32.10
N ALA A 748 22.84 15.16 31.73
CA ALA A 748 21.60 15.83 32.11
C ALA A 748 20.34 15.13 31.54
N LEU A 749 20.42 14.62 30.30
CA LEU A 749 19.33 13.83 29.71
C LEU A 749 19.13 12.51 30.47
N ALA A 750 20.23 11.83 30.80
CA ALA A 750 20.20 10.54 31.46
C ALA A 750 19.63 10.61 32.89
N GLU A 751 20.00 11.64 33.66
CA GLU A 751 19.51 11.87 35.02
C GLU A 751 18.00 12.09 35.06
N ALA A 752 17.44 12.76 34.04
CA ALA A 752 16.01 13.00 33.95
C ALA A 752 15.20 11.73 33.62
N SER A 753 15.80 10.83 32.84
CA SER A 753 15.17 9.60 32.35
C SER A 753 15.17 8.47 33.38
N ASP A 754 16.27 8.32 34.13
CA ASP A 754 16.48 7.32 35.19
C ASP A 754 16.30 5.84 34.78
N THR A 755 16.56 5.51 33.51
CA THR A 755 16.61 4.12 33.02
C THR A 755 18.02 3.55 33.15
N ALA A 756 18.15 2.22 33.17
CA ALA A 756 19.48 1.57 33.17
C ALA A 756 20.28 1.95 31.91
N THR A 757 19.62 1.99 30.75
CA THR A 757 20.17 2.47 29.50
C THR A 757 20.73 3.89 29.62
N ALA A 758 19.94 4.85 30.13
CA ALA A 758 20.36 6.23 30.35
C ALA A 758 21.60 6.33 31.26
N ARG A 759 21.57 5.64 32.41
CA ARG A 759 22.70 5.62 33.36
C ARG A 759 23.96 5.03 32.72
N GLY A 760 23.81 3.99 31.91
CA GLY A 760 24.89 3.38 31.13
C GLY A 760 25.53 4.35 30.14
N TYR A 761 24.72 5.09 29.36
CA TYR A 761 25.19 6.15 28.45
C TYR A 761 25.98 7.23 29.18
N ALA A 762 25.46 7.75 30.30
CA ALA A 762 26.10 8.81 31.06
C ALA A 762 27.41 8.35 31.72
N ALA A 763 27.41 7.16 32.34
CA ALA A 763 28.60 6.59 32.95
C ALA A 763 29.71 6.36 31.89
N ARG A 764 29.36 5.83 30.72
CA ARG A 764 30.32 5.66 29.61
C ARG A 764 30.90 7.00 29.14
N ALA A 765 30.07 8.03 29.02
CA ALA A 765 30.51 9.36 28.62
C ALA A 765 31.48 9.99 29.65
N ARG A 766 31.17 9.88 30.95
CA ARG A 766 32.08 10.32 32.03
C ARG A 766 33.38 9.53 32.02
N ALA A 767 33.32 8.22 31.83
CA ALA A 767 34.49 7.34 31.78
C ALA A 767 35.47 7.74 30.66
N LEU A 768 34.96 8.11 29.48
CA LEU A 768 35.78 8.54 28.33
C LEU A 768 36.54 9.85 28.57
N LEU A 769 36.04 10.70 29.47
CA LEU A 769 36.64 12.00 29.78
C LEU A 769 37.43 11.99 31.10
N GLY A 770 37.24 10.96 31.92
CA GLY A 770 37.90 10.80 33.21
C GLY A 770 39.33 10.25 33.11
N SER A 771 39.99 10.16 34.26
CA SER A 771 41.30 9.50 34.39
C SER A 771 41.42 8.75 35.71
N GLY A 772 42.39 7.85 35.83
CA GLY A 772 42.66 7.10 37.06
C GLY A 772 41.47 6.26 37.56
N SER A 773 41.33 6.16 38.89
CA SER A 773 40.32 5.32 39.55
C SER A 773 38.87 5.76 39.29
N GLU A 774 38.65 7.05 39.02
CA GLU A 774 37.32 7.57 38.68
C GLU A 774 36.84 7.02 37.34
N ALA A 775 37.67 7.11 36.30
CA ALA A 775 37.34 6.56 34.97
C ALA A 775 37.04 5.06 35.05
N GLU A 776 37.84 4.30 35.81
CA GLU A 776 37.63 2.87 36.01
C GLU A 776 36.29 2.55 36.68
N ARG A 777 35.92 3.33 37.71
CA ARG A 777 34.62 3.18 38.39
C ARG A 777 33.47 3.47 37.42
N GLU A 778 33.56 4.53 36.61
CA GLU A 778 32.53 4.88 35.63
C GLU A 778 32.43 3.84 34.50
N PHE A 779 33.54 3.25 34.03
CA PHE A 779 33.48 2.16 33.05
C PHE A 779 32.75 0.92 33.61
N ARG A 780 33.06 0.52 34.85
CA ARG A 780 32.38 -0.62 35.50
C ARG A 780 30.89 -0.34 35.73
N LEU A 781 30.55 0.87 36.15
CA LEU A 781 29.16 1.30 36.29
C LEU A 781 28.44 1.24 34.93
N ALA A 782 29.08 1.76 33.87
CA ALA A 782 28.52 1.72 32.52
C ALA A 782 28.23 0.28 32.06
N ILE A 783 29.18 -0.64 32.25
CA ILE A 783 28.99 -2.06 31.93
C ILE A 783 27.82 -2.65 32.75
N THR A 784 27.80 -2.42 34.06
CA THR A 784 26.77 -2.97 34.96
C THR A 784 25.36 -2.52 34.58
N GLU A 785 25.21 -1.23 34.22
CA GLU A 785 23.91 -0.69 33.80
C GLU A 785 23.53 -1.13 32.38
N LEU A 786 24.50 -1.24 31.46
CA LEU A 786 24.26 -1.68 30.08
C LEU A 786 24.01 -3.18 29.94
N GLU A 787 24.56 -4.02 30.83
CA GLU A 787 24.21 -5.45 30.91
C GLU A 787 22.75 -5.68 31.31
N ARG A 788 22.12 -4.67 31.93
CA ARG A 788 20.68 -4.66 32.26
C ARG A 788 19.84 -4.02 31.16
N SER A 789 20.45 -3.57 30.07
CA SER A 789 19.81 -2.92 28.92
C SER A 789 19.86 -3.87 27.72
N PRO A 790 18.87 -3.82 26.81
CA PRO A 790 18.92 -4.60 25.58
C PRO A 790 19.96 -4.07 24.56
N LEU A 791 20.68 -2.97 24.81
CA LEU A 791 21.65 -2.36 23.88
C LEU A 791 23.00 -3.10 23.81
N ASN A 792 23.00 -4.35 23.37
CA ASN A 792 24.21 -5.20 23.38
C ASN A 792 25.38 -4.64 22.55
N VAL A 793 25.11 -3.92 21.45
CA VAL A 793 26.17 -3.26 20.66
C VAL A 793 26.91 -2.23 21.50
N LEU A 794 26.18 -1.47 22.33
CA LEU A 794 26.75 -0.47 23.22
C LEU A 794 27.50 -1.11 24.40
N THR A 795 27.00 -2.21 24.95
CA THR A 795 27.67 -3.01 25.99
C THR A 795 29.03 -3.50 25.49
N ALA A 796 29.07 -4.17 24.33
CA ALA A 796 30.31 -4.65 23.71
C ALA A 796 31.30 -3.49 23.44
N ARG A 797 30.79 -2.35 22.99
CA ARG A 797 31.60 -1.14 22.75
C ARG A 797 32.15 -0.53 24.05
N THR A 798 31.44 -0.65 25.15
CA THR A 798 31.91 -0.18 26.46
C THR A 798 33.06 -1.05 26.96
N HIS A 799 32.99 -2.38 26.81
CA HIS A 799 34.12 -3.28 27.07
C HIS A 799 35.34 -2.95 26.19
N LEU A 800 35.14 -2.69 24.88
CA LEU A 800 36.22 -2.29 23.99
C LEU A 800 36.93 -1.02 24.49
N LEU A 801 36.16 0.01 24.81
CA LEU A 801 36.72 1.29 25.29
C LEU A 801 37.42 1.16 26.64
N PHE A 802 36.87 0.35 27.55
CA PHE A 802 37.49 0.10 28.84
C PHE A 802 38.81 -0.67 28.69
N GLY A 803 38.83 -1.69 27.83
CA GLY A 803 40.03 -2.45 27.49
C GLY A 803 41.11 -1.57 26.84
N GLU A 804 40.74 -0.66 25.94
CA GLU A 804 41.64 0.34 25.36
C GLU A 804 42.21 1.29 26.42
N TRP A 805 41.38 1.75 27.36
CA TRP A 805 41.81 2.62 28.46
C TRP A 805 42.78 1.90 29.40
N LEU A 806 42.47 0.67 29.83
CA LEU A 806 43.36 -0.17 30.65
C LEU A 806 44.73 -0.40 30.00
N ARG A 807 44.76 -0.52 28.67
CA ARG A 807 46.02 -0.63 27.93
C ARG A 807 46.87 0.64 28.05
N ARG A 808 46.25 1.83 27.96
CA ARG A 808 46.94 3.13 28.13
C ARG A 808 47.48 3.30 29.55
N GLU A 809 46.77 2.77 30.54
CA GLU A 809 47.21 2.69 31.94
C GLU A 809 48.25 1.58 32.22
N ASN A 810 48.79 0.94 31.17
CA ASN A 810 49.76 -0.18 31.25
C ASN A 810 49.25 -1.45 31.97
N ARG A 811 47.95 -1.62 32.14
CA ARG A 811 47.31 -2.80 32.78
C ARG A 811 46.95 -3.88 31.76
N ARG A 812 47.97 -4.44 31.09
CA ARG A 812 47.79 -5.34 29.93
C ARG A 812 46.98 -6.61 30.21
N THR A 813 47.08 -7.21 31.39
CA THR A 813 46.32 -8.45 31.71
C THR A 813 44.83 -8.19 31.81
N GLU A 814 44.44 -7.13 32.50
CA GLU A 814 43.03 -6.74 32.63
C GLU A 814 42.46 -6.24 31.30
N SER A 815 43.26 -5.43 30.57
CA SER A 815 42.92 -4.98 29.21
C SER A 815 42.55 -6.15 28.29
N ARG A 816 43.32 -7.24 28.28
CA ARG A 816 43.01 -8.42 27.46
C ARG A 816 41.69 -9.10 27.85
N GLY A 817 41.31 -9.07 29.12
CA GLY A 817 40.03 -9.60 29.59
C GLY A 817 38.86 -8.87 28.94
N GLU A 818 38.83 -7.55 29.08
CA GLU A 818 37.78 -6.68 28.54
C GLU A 818 37.75 -6.70 27.01
N LEU A 819 38.91 -6.63 26.36
CA LEU A 819 39.00 -6.66 24.90
C LEU A 819 38.56 -8.02 24.31
N ARG A 820 38.74 -9.13 25.03
CA ARG A 820 38.27 -10.45 24.59
C ARG A 820 36.75 -10.52 24.65
N VAL A 821 36.13 -10.04 25.74
CA VAL A 821 34.67 -9.95 25.86
C VAL A 821 34.10 -9.14 24.70
N ALA A 822 34.65 -7.94 24.45
CA ALA A 822 34.22 -7.11 23.32
C ALA A 822 34.37 -7.83 21.97
N TYR A 823 35.54 -8.44 21.71
CA TYR A 823 35.80 -9.17 20.46
C TYR A 823 34.80 -10.31 20.25
N GLU A 824 34.55 -11.14 21.27
CA GLU A 824 33.62 -12.27 21.19
C GLU A 824 32.19 -11.80 20.93
N MET A 825 31.73 -10.75 21.62
CA MET A 825 30.41 -10.16 21.39
C MET A 825 30.28 -9.61 19.95
N PHE A 826 31.26 -8.85 19.46
CA PHE A 826 31.19 -8.29 18.11
C PHE A 826 31.27 -9.35 17.01
N VAL A 827 32.09 -10.39 17.19
CA VAL A 827 32.14 -11.54 16.27
C VAL A 827 30.80 -12.26 16.23
N HIS A 828 30.16 -12.45 17.39
CA HIS A 828 28.86 -13.11 17.47
C HIS A 828 27.76 -12.32 16.75
N MET A 829 27.73 -11.00 16.92
CA MET A 829 26.76 -10.13 16.24
C MET A 829 27.05 -9.97 14.74
N GLY A 830 28.32 -10.06 14.33
CA GLY A 830 28.78 -9.72 12.97
C GLY A 830 29.10 -8.23 12.79
N ALA A 831 29.53 -7.55 13.86
CA ALA A 831 29.93 -6.15 13.84
C ALA A 831 31.40 -6.01 13.38
N ASP A 832 31.66 -6.23 12.09
CA ASP A 832 33.02 -6.44 11.58
C ASP A 832 33.95 -5.23 11.78
N GLY A 833 33.41 -3.99 11.74
CA GLY A 833 34.19 -2.77 11.99
C GLY A 833 34.80 -2.74 13.40
N PHE A 834 33.96 -2.95 14.42
CA PHE A 834 34.41 -3.03 15.82
C PHE A 834 35.19 -4.30 16.13
N THR A 835 34.90 -5.41 15.44
CA THR A 835 35.68 -6.65 15.53
C THR A 835 37.13 -6.42 15.16
N GLU A 836 37.39 -5.76 14.03
CA GLU A 836 38.75 -5.49 13.55
C GLU A 836 39.48 -4.48 14.46
N ARG A 837 38.77 -3.49 15.01
CA ARG A 837 39.33 -2.59 16.04
C ARG A 837 39.72 -3.34 17.32
N SER A 838 38.84 -4.18 17.85
CA SER A 838 39.11 -5.01 19.04
C SER A 838 40.30 -5.95 18.82
N ARG A 839 40.40 -6.55 17.63
CA ARG A 839 41.52 -7.41 17.23
C ARG A 839 42.86 -6.68 17.23
N ARG A 840 42.90 -5.45 16.69
CA ARG A 840 44.11 -4.61 16.66
C ARG A 840 44.57 -4.26 18.08
N GLU A 841 43.63 -3.94 18.97
CA GLU A 841 43.92 -3.62 20.37
C GLU A 841 44.37 -4.86 21.17
N LEU A 842 43.79 -6.03 20.93
CA LEU A 842 44.26 -7.31 21.53
C LEU A 842 45.68 -7.65 21.09
N ALA A 843 45.99 -7.49 19.81
CA ALA A 843 47.35 -7.68 19.30
C ALA A 843 48.33 -6.69 19.95
N ALA A 844 47.95 -5.42 20.11
CA ALA A 844 48.74 -4.42 20.81
C ALA A 844 48.91 -4.69 22.31
N ALA A 845 47.97 -5.41 22.94
CA ALA A 845 48.05 -5.89 24.31
C ALA A 845 48.90 -7.18 24.48
N GLY A 846 49.42 -7.73 23.38
CA GLY A 846 50.29 -8.91 23.37
C GLY A 846 49.60 -10.24 23.06
N GLU A 847 48.36 -10.22 22.57
CA GLU A 847 47.59 -11.41 22.22
C GLU A 847 47.11 -11.36 20.75
N PRO A 848 47.97 -11.75 19.79
CA PRO A 848 47.61 -11.69 18.37
C PRO A 848 46.59 -12.77 18.00
N LEU A 849 45.37 -12.35 17.69
CA LEU A 849 44.34 -13.23 17.12
C LEU A 849 44.50 -13.35 15.60
N ARG A 850 44.48 -14.60 15.11
CA ARG A 850 44.57 -14.92 13.68
C ARG A 850 43.23 -14.58 13.01
N LYS A 851 43.26 -13.82 11.90
CA LYS A 851 42.06 -13.47 11.13
C LYS A 851 41.37 -14.75 10.64
N ARG A 852 40.13 -14.98 11.07
CA ARG A 852 39.30 -16.06 10.53
C ARG A 852 38.89 -15.65 9.11
N ARG A 853 39.41 -16.35 8.10
CA ARG A 853 38.99 -16.15 6.70
C ARG A 853 37.57 -16.72 6.61
N ARG A 854 36.55 -15.88 6.38
CA ARG A 854 35.25 -16.37 5.90
C ARG A 854 35.55 -17.00 4.54
N ASP A 855 35.35 -18.31 4.40
CA ASP A 855 35.51 -19.00 3.13
C ASP A 855 34.50 -18.42 2.13
N ALA A 856 35.02 -17.70 1.15
CA ALA A 856 34.26 -17.21 0.02
C ALA A 856 34.14 -18.33 -1.01
N SER A 857 33.33 -19.36 -0.73
CA SER A 857 32.94 -20.35 -1.74
C SER A 857 31.63 -21.09 -1.43
N GLU A 858 30.67 -20.47 -0.76
CA GLU A 858 29.30 -20.98 -0.76
C GLU A 858 28.50 -20.24 -1.81
N THR A 859 27.81 -20.99 -2.67
CA THR A 859 26.84 -20.54 -3.65
C THR A 859 25.82 -19.63 -2.95
N THR A 860 26.05 -18.32 -3.03
CA THR A 860 25.28 -17.34 -2.26
C THR A 860 23.83 -17.36 -2.72
N LEU A 861 22.95 -17.73 -1.80
CA LEU A 861 21.52 -17.51 -1.96
C LEU A 861 21.29 -16.01 -2.15
N THR A 862 20.31 -15.65 -2.97
CA THR A 862 19.84 -14.26 -2.97
C THR A 862 19.22 -13.94 -1.61
N THR A 863 19.21 -12.66 -1.24
CA THR A 863 18.47 -12.07 -0.12
C THR A 863 17.13 -12.78 0.15
N GLN A 864 16.24 -12.81 -0.85
CA GLN A 864 14.94 -13.49 -0.75
C GLN A 864 15.03 -15.02 -0.57
N GLU A 865 16.00 -15.68 -1.21
CA GLU A 865 16.22 -17.13 -1.06
C GLU A 865 16.72 -17.51 0.34
N SER A 866 17.59 -16.68 0.95
CA SER A 866 18.06 -16.86 2.33
C SER A 866 16.90 -16.79 3.33
N TYR A 867 16.02 -15.79 3.16
CA TYR A 867 14.85 -15.64 4.02
C TYR A 867 13.87 -16.83 3.89
N ILE A 868 13.60 -17.30 2.66
CA ILE A 868 12.78 -18.51 2.43
C ILE A 868 13.42 -19.76 3.06
N ALA A 869 14.75 -19.91 2.93
CA ALA A 869 15.49 -21.03 3.51
C ALA A 869 15.39 -21.04 5.04
N ARG A 870 15.47 -19.86 5.68
CA ARG A 870 15.36 -19.70 7.14
C ARG A 870 13.98 -20.09 7.65
N LEU A 871 12.91 -19.51 7.09
CA LEU A 871 11.54 -19.85 7.48
C LEU A 871 11.24 -21.35 7.29
N ALA A 872 11.73 -21.95 6.20
CA ALA A 872 11.59 -23.39 5.98
C ALA A 872 12.39 -24.24 6.97
N GLY A 873 13.55 -23.76 7.43
CA GLY A 873 14.36 -24.38 8.48
C GLY A 873 13.70 -24.30 9.87
N ASP A 874 13.00 -23.20 10.15
CA ASP A 874 12.26 -22.98 11.40
C ASP A 874 10.96 -23.79 11.51
N GLY A 875 10.55 -24.44 10.41
CA GLY A 875 9.43 -25.39 10.37
C GLY A 875 8.15 -24.85 9.75
N TYR A 876 8.16 -23.61 9.24
CA TYR A 876 7.00 -23.04 8.55
C TYR A 876 6.64 -23.84 7.29
N THR A 877 5.35 -24.09 7.08
CA THR A 877 4.78 -24.71 5.88
C THR A 877 4.93 -23.78 4.67
N ASN A 878 4.87 -24.32 3.45
CA ASN A 878 4.88 -23.48 2.23
C ASN A 878 3.76 -22.42 2.26
N ALA A 879 2.61 -22.76 2.86
CA ALA A 879 1.47 -21.85 2.99
C ALA A 879 1.74 -20.69 3.95
N GLU A 880 2.41 -20.95 5.09
CA GLU A 880 2.78 -19.90 6.03
C GLU A 880 3.89 -19.01 5.47
N ILE A 881 4.92 -19.60 4.85
CA ILE A 881 6.00 -18.83 4.18
C ILE A 881 5.42 -17.93 3.09
N ALA A 882 4.47 -18.44 2.30
CA ALA A 882 3.74 -17.69 1.29
C ALA A 882 2.95 -16.52 1.90
N GLY A 883 2.34 -16.74 3.08
CA GLY A 883 1.72 -15.69 3.89
C GLY A 883 2.70 -14.58 4.30
N HIS A 884 3.90 -14.95 4.76
CA HIS A 884 4.94 -14.00 5.16
C HIS A 884 5.53 -13.18 4.01
N LEU A 885 5.62 -13.78 2.82
CA LEU A 885 6.27 -13.18 1.66
C LEU A 885 5.31 -12.61 0.62
N PHE A 886 4.01 -12.76 0.84
CA PHE A 886 2.97 -12.31 -0.09
C PHE A 886 3.17 -12.87 -1.50
N ILE A 887 3.54 -14.16 -1.58
CA ILE A 887 3.69 -14.94 -2.80
C ILE A 887 2.82 -16.19 -2.69
N SER A 888 2.62 -16.96 -3.77
CA SER A 888 1.87 -18.20 -3.64
C SER A 888 2.70 -19.30 -2.93
N PRO A 889 2.06 -20.30 -2.30
CA PRO A 889 2.73 -21.49 -1.77
C PRO A 889 3.57 -22.24 -2.81
N ARG A 890 3.18 -22.18 -4.09
CA ARG A 890 3.88 -22.83 -5.21
C ARG A 890 5.12 -22.05 -5.63
N THR A 891 5.08 -20.72 -5.55
CA THR A 891 6.26 -19.89 -5.75
C THR A 891 7.29 -20.13 -4.64
N VAL A 892 6.85 -20.34 -3.39
CA VAL A 892 7.74 -20.81 -2.30
C VAL A 892 8.37 -22.16 -2.62
N GLU A 893 7.58 -23.13 -3.08
CA GLU A 893 8.07 -24.46 -3.46
C GLU A 893 9.12 -24.39 -4.59
N TRP A 894 8.90 -23.52 -5.56
CA TRP A 894 9.85 -23.25 -6.64
C TRP A 894 11.16 -22.65 -6.11
N HIS A 895 11.10 -21.65 -5.23
CA HIS A 895 12.28 -21.08 -4.57
C HIS A 895 13.01 -22.14 -3.74
N LEU A 896 12.29 -22.94 -2.95
CA LEU A 896 12.88 -24.02 -2.15
C LEU A 896 13.60 -25.06 -3.02
N SER A 897 13.03 -25.42 -4.17
CA SER A 897 13.68 -26.33 -5.12
C SER A 897 15.01 -25.76 -5.62
N LYS A 898 15.07 -24.45 -5.89
CA LYS A 898 16.34 -23.77 -6.26
C LYS A 898 17.31 -23.65 -5.09
N ILE A 899 16.81 -23.37 -3.89
CA ILE A 899 17.62 -23.28 -2.66
C ILE A 899 18.26 -24.64 -2.37
N PHE A 900 17.50 -25.73 -2.44
CA PHE A 900 17.99 -27.09 -2.27
C PHE A 900 19.11 -27.41 -3.26
N LEU A 901 18.92 -27.04 -4.53
CA LEU A 901 19.91 -27.24 -5.58
C LEU A 901 21.18 -26.38 -5.38
N LYS A 902 21.03 -25.13 -4.92
CA LYS A 902 22.14 -24.22 -4.62
C LYS A 902 22.94 -24.62 -3.38
N LEU A 903 22.27 -25.12 -2.35
CA LEU A 903 22.87 -25.51 -1.07
C LEU A 903 23.34 -26.99 -1.05
N GLY A 904 22.93 -27.78 -2.04
CA GLY A 904 23.21 -29.22 -2.09
C GLY A 904 22.49 -30.02 -1.00
N VAL A 905 21.31 -29.57 -0.57
CA VAL A 905 20.49 -30.25 0.45
C VAL A 905 19.27 -30.88 -0.20
N SER A 906 18.80 -31.99 0.35
CA SER A 906 17.69 -32.78 -0.20
C SER A 906 16.36 -32.58 0.54
N SER A 907 16.39 -31.95 1.72
CA SER A 907 15.20 -31.78 2.56
C SER A 907 15.25 -30.57 3.50
N ARG A 908 14.07 -30.13 3.96
CA ARG A 908 13.93 -29.08 5.00
C ARG A 908 14.59 -29.46 6.32
N ARG A 909 14.68 -30.76 6.63
CA ARG A 909 15.34 -31.26 7.84
C ARG A 909 16.84 -30.99 7.81
N GLU A 910 17.46 -31.03 6.62
CA GLU A 910 18.87 -30.69 6.44
C GLU A 910 19.11 -29.18 6.50
N LEU A 911 18.16 -28.34 6.05
CA LEU A 911 18.22 -26.89 6.28
C LEU A 911 18.29 -26.56 7.77
N ARG A 912 17.47 -27.23 8.59
CA ARG A 912 17.42 -27.05 10.05
C ARG A 912 18.73 -27.46 10.76
N GLN A 913 19.59 -28.23 10.11
CA GLN A 913 20.84 -28.73 10.68
C GLN A 913 22.08 -27.92 10.26
N ARG A 914 21.94 -26.94 9.36
CA ARG A 914 23.01 -26.00 9.04
C ARG A 914 22.89 -24.75 9.92
N PRO A 915 23.94 -24.36 10.66
CA PRO A 915 23.99 -23.03 11.27
C PRO A 915 24.03 -21.98 10.15
N GLY A 916 23.14 -20.98 10.24
CA GLY A 916 22.99 -19.90 9.27
C GLY A 916 24.15 -18.94 9.17
#